data_AF-A0A448Z0D6-F1
#
_entry.id   AF-A0A448Z0D6-F1
#
_cell.length_a   1.000
_cell.length_b   1.000
_cell.length_c   1.000
_cell.angle_alpha   90.00
_cell.angle_beta   90.00
_cell.angle_gamma   90.00
#
_symmetry.space_group_name_H-M   'P 1'
#
loop_
_entity.id
_entity.type
_entity.pdbx_description
1 polymer ?
#
loop_
_entity_poly.entity_id
_entity_poly.type
_entity_poly.pdbx_seq_one_letter_code
_entity_poly.pdbx_strand_id
1 'polypeptide(L)'
;MVVPNGSSDKENDAVLTCFQKFLEAKAEDQETFLFPMPEDEENIKVARVLKSMRDLSESFCALHGGGVVNGSSIRSRDGLTPALIHQSLKRLEPGGYWGMWVLAQNGVLLVHRDLKKNEALVYAWEAQAPNHEVMGRNESVRQICPRTASSVPWERFLCSPVTECLWELAATDTPVRAIPKSYKAGRKVNETRDVVNPMYLIEYFLPALGGNGIPAKTVRSVHKKMKDDVIYSNGELPWRRAPLWAALKSLLHVVCVTEASEVTGKNTNASLEVVYKLVVQNFLAFCLDNCSGLSESATVEGTRKIVRRLEKIEDFLKKIEDMSESVWKQHWFFQGSHNFCTMVVKRKMKVCKDKWAQKCDTPVTCKVDLCKIKPERDRFHQLKSALPVLTKLVDLNEDFYLLKNKSDTFEPTCRKLLASQEMSSALLEAHKSEIEKTFINWKKEPQDMIGQLTDVATSISKLFMDIRNDGSQYFCTNIEAAVSLVVPLIDLLGSYTKRGLEFYASDSRGCGEIVTVTLSMVLIIDMLACKHYPILKEHKLGIDPTFLQYVFVPTVASKKLLCELERYINRRNTESCYPSSIEPRRSKESLSVRFASQDALMRSTLTKIQEKCKANQEAKTVEHECQMAYHDDLQNQIRKEGSCSCYWEHYQNRKYHHKCRKCNLEKEAKEIELSFYEQLLPPDEIHQLAVVFELKQPYLLVAQRRAILFMSEEICCDKWYDVTDRYLWSEESRLFEWSDIANLPFEICELGSTRKKFSQSHYNCKDHVTSQVSFIVTHDFKTELMGSGGLAKDDFQWNIKPNLFSVELDAKSPYKNLEKFFNIFSHCENEIIALKSEASEDLSLIEFEKAGTLRPGARHQLIRLSSSLAQGDIALKRAEIVSLISSTIWQAGPPSQPNEVLLSVDRIRTMETFYVGIDSSPKFYKTQNLLRISAVFCKPH
;
A
#
# COMPACT_ATOMS: atom_id res chain seq x y z
N MET A 1 32.53 1.78 16.62
CA MET A 1 31.68 0.60 16.22
C MET A 1 30.74 0.88 15.07
N VAL A 2 30.39 2.15 14.82
CA VAL A 2 29.81 2.60 13.55
C VAL A 2 30.65 3.75 13.03
N VAL A 3 30.76 3.87 11.72
CA VAL A 3 31.73 4.73 11.05
C VAL A 3 30.98 5.73 10.17
N PRO A 4 31.16 7.04 10.38
CA PRO A 4 30.57 8.08 9.52
C PRO A 4 31.23 8.16 8.14
N ASN A 5 32.54 7.93 8.07
CA ASN A 5 33.36 8.10 6.87
C ASN A 5 34.22 6.85 6.69
N GLY A 6 34.13 6.16 5.54
CA GLY A 6 34.80 4.90 5.23
C GLY A 6 36.10 4.66 6.00
N SER A 7 36.17 3.50 6.68
CA SER A 7 37.05 3.26 7.83
C SER A 7 38.41 3.94 7.71
N SER A 8 38.61 5.02 8.46
CA SER A 8 39.96 5.52 8.65
C SER A 8 40.75 4.46 9.43
N ASP A 9 42.03 4.27 9.14
CA ASP A 9 42.89 3.30 9.86
C ASP A 9 42.75 3.47 11.39
N LYS A 10 42.57 4.72 11.86
CA LYS A 10 42.35 5.07 13.27
C LYS A 10 41.17 4.38 13.94
N GLU A 11 40.08 4.12 13.21
CA GLU A 11 38.89 3.48 13.78
C GLU A 11 39.05 1.96 13.88
N ASN A 12 39.71 1.35 12.90
CA ASN A 12 40.08 -0.05 12.92
C ASN A 12 41.08 -0.29 14.07
N ASP A 13 42.07 0.58 14.22
CA ASP A 13 43.05 0.56 15.31
C ASP A 13 42.36 0.71 16.68
N ALA A 14 41.35 1.58 16.80
CA ALA A 14 40.57 1.72 18.03
C ALA A 14 39.79 0.45 18.38
N VAL A 15 39.16 -0.20 17.39
CA VAL A 15 38.46 -1.48 17.60
C VAL A 15 39.43 -2.56 18.04
N LEU A 16 40.59 -2.70 17.38
CA LEU A 16 41.62 -3.67 17.72
C LEU A 16 42.19 -3.43 19.11
N THR A 17 42.55 -2.18 19.43
CA THR A 17 43.08 -1.81 20.73
C THR A 17 42.08 -2.13 21.85
N CYS A 18 40.81 -1.79 21.66
CA CYS A 18 39.77 -2.14 22.62
C CYS A 18 39.57 -3.65 22.74
N PHE A 19 39.63 -4.39 21.63
CA PHE A 19 39.44 -5.83 21.63
C PHE A 19 40.64 -6.57 22.25
N GLN A 20 41.87 -6.13 22.00
CA GLN A 20 43.07 -6.65 22.65
C GLN A 20 43.03 -6.42 24.16
N LYS A 21 42.69 -5.20 24.60
CA LYS A 21 42.47 -4.92 26.03
C LYS A 21 41.36 -5.79 26.64
N PHE A 22 40.34 -6.12 25.86
CA PHE A 22 39.27 -7.02 26.29
C PHE A 22 39.77 -8.47 26.47
N LEU A 23 40.71 -8.93 25.65
CA LEU A 23 41.35 -10.25 25.81
C LEU A 23 42.30 -10.29 27.01
N GLU A 24 42.98 -9.17 27.31
CA GLU A 24 43.95 -9.03 28.41
C GLU A 24 43.30 -8.70 29.77
N ALA A 25 42.01 -8.33 29.79
CA ALA A 25 41.32 -7.86 30.99
C ALA A 25 41.18 -8.96 32.07
N LYS A 26 41.97 -8.83 33.14
CA LYS A 26 41.89 -9.65 34.36
C LYS A 26 40.84 -9.10 35.32
N ALA A 27 40.12 -9.98 36.03
CA ALA A 27 39.33 -9.59 37.19
C ALA A 27 40.26 -9.20 38.36
N GLU A 28 39.78 -8.35 39.28
CA GLU A 28 40.54 -7.90 40.46
C GLU A 28 40.89 -9.05 41.44
N ASP A 29 40.26 -10.21 41.29
CA ASP A 29 40.66 -11.49 41.89
C ASP A 29 40.89 -12.53 40.78
N GLN A 30 41.98 -13.29 40.90
CA GLN A 30 42.65 -14.07 39.85
C GLN A 30 41.71 -14.96 38.99
N GLU A 31 41.32 -14.47 37.81
CA GLU A 31 41.14 -15.18 36.52
C GLU A 31 40.48 -14.24 35.49
N THR A 32 40.81 -14.38 34.20
CA THR A 32 40.15 -13.63 33.12
C THR A 32 38.74 -14.17 32.91
N PHE A 33 37.76 -13.64 33.63
CA PHE A 33 36.34 -14.00 33.56
C PHE A 33 35.73 -14.19 32.14
N LEU A 34 36.31 -13.51 31.15
CA LEU A 34 35.84 -13.49 29.77
C LEU A 34 36.25 -14.74 28.98
N PHE A 35 37.36 -15.35 29.38
CA PHE A 35 37.92 -16.59 28.86
C PHE A 35 38.74 -17.24 30.00
N PRO A 36 38.09 -17.86 31.00
CA PRO A 36 38.85 -18.45 32.09
C PRO A 36 39.76 -19.55 31.55
N MET A 37 40.92 -19.70 32.18
CA MET A 37 41.77 -20.87 32.01
C MET A 37 41.16 -21.94 32.90
N PRO A 38 40.51 -22.98 32.36
CA PRO A 38 39.80 -23.92 33.20
C PRO A 38 40.80 -24.72 34.05
N GLU A 39 40.75 -24.56 35.38
CA GLU A 39 41.38 -25.50 36.32
C GLU A 39 40.45 -26.69 36.64
N ASP A 40 39.13 -26.56 36.44
CA ASP A 40 38.13 -27.61 36.71
C ASP A 40 37.34 -28.09 35.46
N GLU A 41 37.17 -29.42 35.34
CA GLU A 41 36.56 -30.14 34.21
C GLU A 41 35.02 -29.98 34.05
N GLU A 42 34.31 -29.22 34.88
CA GLU A 42 32.84 -29.36 34.98
C GLU A 42 32.01 -28.80 33.80
N ASN A 43 32.59 -28.15 32.78
CA ASN A 43 31.89 -27.83 31.51
C ASN A 43 32.82 -27.79 30.28
N ILE A 44 33.52 -28.90 30.01
CA ILE A 44 34.48 -29.10 28.90
C ILE A 44 34.01 -28.48 27.56
N LYS A 45 32.71 -28.55 27.26
CA LYS A 45 32.16 -28.10 25.97
C LYS A 45 32.22 -26.58 25.77
N VAL A 46 31.80 -25.81 26.79
CA VAL A 46 31.80 -24.33 26.73
C VAL A 46 33.24 -23.82 26.82
N ALA A 47 34.07 -24.44 27.66
CA ALA A 47 35.48 -24.10 27.79
C ALA A 47 36.24 -24.27 26.47
N ARG A 48 36.00 -25.37 25.74
CA ARG A 48 36.63 -25.60 24.42
C ARG A 48 36.21 -24.58 23.36
N VAL A 49 34.92 -24.20 23.32
CA VAL A 49 34.43 -23.15 22.42
C VAL A 49 35.08 -21.80 22.74
N LEU A 50 35.15 -21.43 24.03
CA LEU A 50 35.77 -20.19 24.47
C LEU A 50 37.27 -20.15 24.16
N LYS A 51 38.00 -21.24 24.41
CA LYS A 51 39.42 -21.36 24.04
C LYS A 51 39.64 -21.11 22.55
N SER A 52 38.87 -21.79 21.69
CA SER A 52 38.99 -21.63 20.23
C SER A 52 38.67 -20.20 19.77
N MET A 53 37.67 -19.55 20.39
CA MET A 53 37.36 -18.15 20.11
C MET A 53 38.48 -17.20 20.59
N ARG A 54 39.14 -17.50 21.72
CA ARG A 54 40.28 -16.74 22.24
C ARG A 54 41.51 -16.86 21.34
N ASP A 55 41.88 -18.08 20.97
CA ASP A 55 43.06 -18.34 20.12
C ASP A 55 42.91 -17.66 18.74
N LEU A 56 41.69 -17.73 18.16
CA LEU A 56 41.34 -16.98 16.96
C LEU A 56 41.46 -15.46 17.18
N SER A 57 41.01 -14.97 18.33
CA SER A 57 41.02 -13.54 18.65
C SER A 57 42.44 -12.99 18.81
N GLU A 58 43.30 -13.73 19.50
CA GLU A 58 44.71 -13.38 19.72
C GLU A 58 45.49 -13.39 18.40
N SER A 59 45.30 -14.43 17.57
CA SER A 59 45.92 -14.49 16.25
C SER A 59 45.42 -13.40 15.31
N PHE A 60 44.12 -13.08 15.31
CA PHE A 60 43.53 -11.99 14.53
C PHE A 60 44.08 -10.62 14.97
N CYS A 61 44.18 -10.37 16.28
CA CYS A 61 44.79 -9.15 16.82
C CYS A 61 46.27 -9.03 16.45
N ALA A 62 47.04 -10.13 16.52
CA ALA A 62 48.46 -10.14 16.15
C ALA A 62 48.69 -9.87 14.66
N LEU A 63 47.77 -10.30 13.79
CA LEU A 63 47.86 -10.07 12.34
C LEU A 63 47.47 -8.64 11.94
N HIS A 64 46.49 -8.05 12.62
CA HIS A 64 45.91 -6.77 12.22
C HIS A 64 46.35 -5.58 13.10
N GLY A 65 46.98 -5.83 14.25
CA GLY A 65 47.45 -4.80 15.19
C GLY A 65 48.75 -4.13 14.74
N GLY A 66 48.89 -2.83 15.00
CA GLY A 66 50.12 -2.08 14.75
C GLY A 66 51.21 -2.40 15.78
N GLY A 67 52.39 -2.81 15.32
CA GLY A 67 53.58 -2.94 16.17
C GLY A 67 54.22 -1.58 16.47
N VAL A 68 54.83 -1.45 17.65
CA VAL A 68 55.74 -0.34 17.97
C VAL A 68 57.17 -0.82 17.72
N VAL A 69 57.84 -0.25 16.73
CA VAL A 69 59.28 -0.41 16.51
C VAL A 69 59.92 0.97 16.62
N ASN A 70 60.90 1.14 17.51
CA ASN A 70 61.66 2.38 17.70
C ASN A 70 60.79 3.66 17.91
N GLY A 71 59.79 3.59 18.80
CA GLY A 71 59.07 4.77 19.28
C GLY A 71 58.20 5.51 18.25
N SER A 72 57.98 4.94 17.06
CA SER A 72 57.06 5.47 16.05
C SER A 72 55.91 4.48 15.77
N SER A 73 54.67 5.00 15.76
CA SER A 73 53.46 4.23 15.46
C SER A 73 53.43 3.91 13.96
N ILE A 74 53.55 2.62 13.63
CA ILE A 74 53.41 2.10 12.26
C ILE A 74 51.90 2.03 11.95
N ARG A 75 51.47 2.45 10.74
CA ARG A 75 50.07 2.31 10.29
C ARG A 75 49.73 0.82 10.17
N SER A 76 48.50 0.40 10.46
CA SER A 76 48.10 -1.03 10.44
C SER A 76 48.35 -1.77 9.11
N ARG A 77 48.49 -1.04 7.99
CA ARG A 77 48.87 -1.61 6.68
C ARG A 77 50.37 -1.92 6.52
N ASP A 78 51.25 -1.21 7.21
CA ASP A 78 52.71 -1.27 6.96
C ASP A 78 53.41 -2.41 7.76
N GLY A 79 52.71 -3.05 8.70
CA GLY A 79 53.23 -4.13 9.55
C GLY A 79 52.97 -5.57 9.04
N LEU A 80 52.05 -5.75 8.08
CA LEU A 80 51.70 -7.08 7.57
C LEU A 80 52.73 -7.53 6.53
N THR A 81 53.34 -8.70 6.73
CA THR A 81 54.32 -9.31 5.79
C THR A 81 53.99 -10.77 5.53
N PRO A 82 54.43 -11.36 4.39
CA PRO A 82 54.28 -12.80 4.15
C PRO A 82 54.88 -13.65 5.26
N ALA A 83 56.01 -13.22 5.82
CA ALA A 83 56.68 -13.88 6.94
C ALA A 83 55.82 -13.87 8.22
N LEU A 84 55.11 -12.77 8.52
CA LEU A 84 54.20 -12.69 9.66
C LEU A 84 52.98 -13.61 9.48
N ILE A 85 52.39 -13.64 8.28
CA ILE A 85 51.28 -14.56 7.95
C ILE A 85 51.74 -16.01 8.10
N HIS A 86 52.91 -16.36 7.54
CA HIS A 86 53.51 -17.68 7.65
C HIS A 86 53.79 -18.08 9.09
N GLN A 87 54.37 -17.18 9.89
CA GLN A 87 54.65 -17.44 11.30
C GLN A 87 53.37 -17.62 12.11
N SER A 88 52.32 -16.85 11.81
CA SER A 88 51.01 -16.98 12.46
C SER A 88 50.36 -18.33 12.13
N LEU A 89 50.37 -18.74 10.85
CA LEU A 89 49.86 -20.04 10.41
C LEU A 89 50.67 -21.22 10.98
N LYS A 90 51.99 -21.09 11.10
CA LYS A 90 52.84 -22.12 11.72
C LYS A 90 52.49 -22.40 13.19
N ARG A 91 51.99 -21.40 13.91
CA ARG A 91 51.54 -21.54 15.30
C ARG A 91 50.17 -22.20 15.42
N LEU A 92 49.47 -22.46 14.31
CA LEU A 92 48.16 -23.10 14.31
C LEU A 92 48.28 -24.60 14.61
N GLU A 93 47.90 -24.98 15.82
CA GLU A 93 47.82 -26.38 16.25
C GLU A 93 46.69 -27.14 15.50
N PRO A 94 46.79 -28.47 15.35
CA PRO A 94 45.67 -29.29 14.89
C PRO A 94 44.41 -29.02 15.74
N GLY A 95 43.27 -28.81 15.07
CA GLY A 95 42.00 -28.40 15.68
C GLY A 95 41.84 -26.89 15.88
N GLY A 96 42.89 -26.10 15.63
CA GLY A 96 42.87 -24.65 15.80
C GLY A 96 42.17 -23.90 14.66
N TYR A 97 41.84 -22.63 14.93
CA TYR A 97 41.30 -21.68 13.96
C TYR A 97 42.22 -20.49 13.75
N TRP A 98 42.33 -20.07 12.49
CA TRP A 98 43.06 -18.89 12.07
C TRP A 98 42.16 -18.04 11.18
N GLY A 99 42.15 -16.73 11.37
CA GLY A 99 41.25 -15.84 10.62
C GLY A 99 41.94 -14.55 10.18
N MET A 100 41.55 -14.07 9.01
CA MET A 100 42.09 -12.82 8.45
C MET A 100 40.98 -12.03 7.73
N TRP A 101 41.00 -10.72 7.93
CA TRP A 101 40.23 -9.78 7.10
C TRP A 101 41.10 -9.25 5.96
N VAL A 102 40.72 -9.60 4.74
CA VAL A 102 41.39 -9.18 3.50
C VAL A 102 40.77 -7.87 3.05
N LEU A 103 41.24 -6.75 3.63
CA LEU A 103 40.70 -5.40 3.43
C LEU A 103 40.55 -5.05 1.95
N ALA A 104 41.62 -5.22 1.16
CA ALA A 104 41.63 -4.87 -0.26
C ALA A 104 40.74 -5.77 -1.15
N GLN A 105 40.08 -6.77 -0.56
CA GLN A 105 39.06 -7.61 -1.21
C GLN A 105 37.70 -7.56 -0.52
N ASN A 106 37.48 -6.76 0.55
CA ASN A 106 36.26 -6.84 1.36
C ASN A 106 35.93 -8.30 1.78
N GLY A 107 36.97 -9.11 1.95
CA GLY A 107 36.86 -10.55 2.15
C GLY A 107 37.23 -10.97 3.56
N VAL A 108 36.61 -12.01 4.07
CA VAL A 108 36.95 -12.66 5.33
C VAL A 108 37.36 -14.08 5.03
N LEU A 109 38.52 -14.48 5.55
CA LEU A 109 39.09 -15.81 5.40
C LEU A 109 39.18 -16.46 6.80
N LEU A 110 38.66 -17.68 6.91
CA LEU A 110 38.80 -18.52 8.10
C LEU A 110 39.45 -19.84 7.68
N VAL A 111 40.42 -20.31 8.45
CA VAL A 111 41.11 -21.57 8.24
C VAL A 111 40.96 -22.39 9.51
N HIS A 112 40.45 -23.60 9.38
CA HIS A 112 40.44 -24.60 10.44
C HIS A 112 41.39 -25.74 10.06
N ARG A 113 42.31 -26.11 10.95
CA ARG A 113 43.23 -27.23 10.72
C ARG A 113 42.59 -28.52 11.23
N ASP A 114 42.09 -29.35 10.32
CA ASP A 114 41.36 -30.57 10.66
C ASP A 114 42.24 -31.54 11.48
N LEU A 115 41.73 -31.99 12.63
CA LEU A 115 42.41 -32.89 13.56
C LEU A 115 42.72 -34.28 12.97
N LYS A 116 41.87 -34.78 12.06
CA LYS A 116 41.88 -36.18 11.61
C LYS A 116 42.65 -36.37 10.30
N LYS A 117 42.52 -35.41 9.39
CA LYS A 117 43.05 -35.49 8.02
C LYS A 117 44.29 -34.63 7.81
N ASN A 118 44.64 -33.76 8.77
CA ASN A 118 45.70 -32.75 8.61
C ASN A 118 45.49 -31.93 7.32
N GLU A 119 44.23 -31.56 7.07
CA GLU A 119 43.82 -30.69 5.97
C GLU A 119 43.49 -29.29 6.53
N ALA A 120 43.77 -28.26 5.76
CA ALA A 120 43.25 -26.92 5.95
C ALA A 120 41.83 -26.84 5.36
N LEU A 121 40.83 -26.69 6.23
CA LEU A 121 39.47 -26.31 5.83
C LEU A 121 39.43 -24.79 5.73
N VAL A 122 39.36 -24.28 4.51
CA VAL A 122 39.43 -22.85 4.20
C VAL A 122 38.03 -22.35 3.84
N TYR A 123 37.54 -21.36 4.56
CA TYR A 123 36.23 -20.75 4.41
C TYR A 123 36.36 -19.27 4.04
N ALA A 124 35.56 -18.80 3.07
CA ALA A 124 35.54 -17.38 2.71
C ALA A 124 34.13 -16.81 2.52
N TRP A 125 33.98 -15.52 2.83
CA TRP A 125 32.77 -14.71 2.63
C TRP A 125 33.13 -13.21 2.64
N GLU A 126 32.15 -12.34 2.40
CA GLU A 126 32.37 -10.89 2.35
C GLU A 126 32.27 -10.23 3.74
N ALA A 127 32.94 -9.10 3.98
CA ALA A 127 32.77 -8.38 5.25
C ALA A 127 31.56 -7.43 5.22
N GLN A 128 31.25 -6.85 4.05
CA GLN A 128 30.19 -5.86 3.82
C GLN A 128 29.44 -6.14 2.52
N ALA A 129 28.17 -5.71 2.46
CA ALA A 129 27.30 -5.91 1.30
C ALA A 129 27.45 -4.79 0.24
N PRO A 130 27.34 -5.10 -1.06
CA PRO A 130 27.30 -4.10 -2.14
C PRO A 130 26.16 -3.08 -1.97
N ASN A 131 26.39 -1.83 -2.38
CA ASN A 131 25.39 -0.75 -2.29
C ASN A 131 24.07 -1.15 -2.97
N HIS A 132 24.12 -1.80 -4.13
CA HIS A 132 22.91 -2.22 -4.84
C HIS A 132 22.10 -3.30 -4.10
N GLU A 133 22.75 -4.18 -3.34
CA GLU A 133 22.06 -5.17 -2.49
C GLU A 133 21.42 -4.51 -1.27
N VAL A 134 22.08 -3.49 -0.71
CA VAL A 134 21.56 -2.70 0.40
C VAL A 134 20.36 -1.86 -0.04
N MET A 135 20.44 -1.23 -1.22
CA MET A 135 19.38 -0.37 -1.76
C MET A 135 18.22 -1.16 -2.40
N GLY A 136 18.48 -2.37 -2.90
CA GLY A 136 17.49 -3.16 -3.65
C GLY A 136 16.54 -4.01 -2.79
N ARG A 137 16.60 -3.92 -1.46
CA ARG A 137 15.77 -4.74 -0.55
C ARG A 137 14.99 -3.88 0.46
N ASN A 138 13.72 -4.24 0.69
CA ASN A 138 12.86 -3.63 1.71
C ASN A 138 13.17 -4.11 3.14
N GLU A 139 13.98 -5.17 3.29
CA GLU A 139 14.44 -5.71 4.57
C GLU A 139 15.97 -5.59 4.74
N SER A 140 16.47 -5.65 5.98
CA SER A 140 17.91 -5.71 6.26
C SER A 140 18.57 -6.88 5.53
N VAL A 141 19.63 -6.60 4.75
CA VAL A 141 20.40 -7.61 4.01
C VAL A 141 20.89 -8.71 4.96
N ARG A 142 20.64 -9.97 4.58
CA ARG A 142 21.11 -11.14 5.31
C ARG A 142 22.24 -11.77 4.53
N GLN A 143 23.41 -11.79 5.12
CA GLN A 143 24.60 -12.41 4.56
C GLN A 143 24.79 -13.81 5.15
N ILE A 144 25.16 -14.77 4.30
CA ILE A 144 25.48 -16.15 4.67
C ILE A 144 26.99 -16.24 4.90
N CYS A 145 27.41 -16.71 6.08
CA CYS A 145 28.81 -16.88 6.44
C CYS A 145 29.05 -18.33 6.91
N PRO A 146 29.97 -19.09 6.32
CA PRO A 146 30.76 -18.75 5.13
C PRO A 146 29.94 -18.87 3.83
N ARG A 147 30.40 -18.21 2.75
CA ARG A 147 29.79 -18.27 1.42
C ARG A 147 30.33 -19.45 0.62
N THR A 148 31.62 -19.75 0.77
CA THR A 148 32.29 -20.87 0.11
C THR A 148 33.30 -21.51 1.05
N ALA A 149 33.65 -22.76 0.77
CA ALA A 149 34.59 -23.54 1.56
C ALA A 149 35.37 -24.53 0.69
N SER A 150 36.61 -24.81 1.04
CA SER A 150 37.49 -25.74 0.33
C SER A 150 38.39 -26.49 1.32
N SER A 151 38.70 -27.76 1.03
CA SER A 151 39.68 -28.55 1.79
C SER A 151 40.97 -28.70 1.00
N VAL A 152 42.10 -28.41 1.63
CA VAL A 152 43.44 -28.43 1.01
C VAL A 152 44.41 -29.13 1.98
N PRO A 153 45.38 -29.94 1.52
CA PRO A 153 46.42 -30.47 2.41
C PRO A 153 47.13 -29.36 3.20
N TRP A 154 47.36 -29.55 4.50
CA TRP A 154 47.93 -28.51 5.38
C TRP A 154 49.29 -28.00 4.87
N GLU A 155 50.15 -28.89 4.39
CA GLU A 155 51.48 -28.56 3.86
C GLU A 155 51.40 -27.65 2.64
N ARG A 156 50.37 -27.86 1.81
CA ARG A 156 50.10 -27.03 0.62
C ARG A 156 49.57 -25.66 1.03
N PHE A 157 48.71 -25.59 2.04
CA PHE A 157 48.22 -24.31 2.54
C PHE A 157 49.32 -23.49 3.24
N LEU A 158 50.26 -24.15 3.93
CA LEU A 158 51.35 -23.52 4.67
C LEU A 158 52.53 -23.07 3.77
N CYS A 159 52.45 -23.19 2.44
CA CYS A 159 53.58 -22.84 1.58
C CYS A 159 53.77 -21.33 1.38
N SER A 160 55.02 -20.89 1.10
CA SER A 160 55.36 -19.47 0.89
C SER A 160 54.46 -18.78 -0.14
N PRO A 161 54.19 -19.37 -1.33
CA PRO A 161 53.32 -18.75 -2.34
C PRO A 161 51.91 -18.42 -1.85
N VAL A 162 51.33 -19.23 -0.97
CA VAL A 162 50.01 -18.96 -0.38
C VAL A 162 50.08 -17.73 0.52
N THR A 163 51.11 -17.63 1.36
CA THR A 163 51.30 -16.49 2.27
C THR A 163 51.64 -15.20 1.51
N GLU A 164 52.40 -15.30 0.42
CA GLU A 164 52.70 -14.18 -0.49
C GLU A 164 51.44 -13.68 -1.20
N CYS A 165 50.61 -14.60 -1.72
CA CYS A 165 49.35 -14.24 -2.38
C CYS A 165 48.34 -13.63 -1.40
N LEU A 166 48.23 -14.18 -0.18
CA LEU A 166 47.37 -13.61 0.86
C LEU A 166 47.82 -12.20 1.28
N TRP A 167 49.13 -12.00 1.40
CA TRP A 167 49.71 -10.68 1.66
C TRP A 167 49.41 -9.73 0.49
N GLU A 168 49.60 -10.15 -0.75
CA GLU A 168 49.32 -9.34 -1.94
C GLU A 168 47.85 -8.91 -1.96
N LEU A 169 46.91 -9.83 -1.73
CA LEU A 169 45.48 -9.54 -1.68
C LEU A 169 45.05 -8.66 -0.50
N ALA A 170 45.84 -8.59 0.57
CA ALA A 170 45.50 -7.84 1.78
C ALA A 170 46.18 -6.46 1.87
N ALA A 171 47.44 -6.36 1.44
CA ALA A 171 48.33 -5.22 1.68
C ALA A 171 48.60 -4.36 0.44
N THR A 172 48.34 -4.86 -0.78
CA THR A 172 48.52 -4.08 -2.01
C THR A 172 47.24 -3.36 -2.42
N ASP A 173 47.37 -2.41 -3.37
CA ASP A 173 46.23 -1.68 -3.91
C ASP A 173 45.22 -2.63 -4.56
N THR A 174 43.93 -2.40 -4.27
CA THR A 174 42.84 -3.19 -4.85
C THR A 174 42.91 -3.15 -6.38
N PRO A 175 42.95 -4.31 -7.07
CA PRO A 175 42.96 -4.33 -8.52
C PRO A 175 41.73 -3.62 -9.10
N VAL A 176 41.93 -2.76 -10.10
CA VAL A 176 40.87 -1.91 -10.69
C VAL A 176 39.63 -2.71 -11.12
N ARG A 177 39.79 -3.97 -11.50
CA ARG A 177 38.69 -4.86 -11.91
C ARG A 177 37.78 -5.28 -10.74
N ALA A 178 38.30 -5.33 -9.51
CA ALA A 178 37.50 -5.64 -8.31
C ALA A 178 36.76 -4.41 -7.77
N ILE A 179 37.07 -3.20 -8.25
CA ILE A 179 36.35 -1.97 -7.89
C ILE A 179 35.07 -1.90 -8.74
N PRO A 180 33.87 -1.81 -8.13
CA PRO A 180 32.63 -1.62 -8.87
C PRO A 180 32.71 -0.39 -9.78
N LYS A 181 32.00 -0.43 -10.92
CA LYS A 181 31.99 0.66 -11.90
C LYS A 181 30.62 1.30 -11.97
N SER A 182 30.56 2.63 -11.97
CA SER A 182 29.34 3.42 -12.17
C SER A 182 29.43 4.26 -13.43
N TYR A 183 28.29 4.74 -13.93
CA TYR A 183 28.25 5.70 -15.04
C TYR A 183 28.16 7.11 -14.48
N LYS A 184 29.13 7.97 -14.85
CA LYS A 184 29.13 9.40 -14.53
C LYS A 184 29.28 10.19 -15.84
N ALA A 185 28.32 11.05 -16.13
CA ALA A 185 28.25 11.82 -17.38
C ALA A 185 28.47 10.96 -18.64
N GLY A 186 27.83 9.79 -18.71
CA GLY A 186 27.94 8.85 -19.84
C GLY A 186 29.25 8.04 -19.91
N ARG A 187 30.21 8.28 -19.02
CA ARG A 187 31.47 7.52 -18.95
C ARG A 187 31.46 6.53 -17.79
N LYS A 188 32.04 5.36 -18.00
CA LYS A 188 32.18 4.31 -16.97
C LYS A 188 33.39 4.63 -16.09
N VAL A 189 33.15 4.99 -14.83
CA VAL A 189 34.16 5.41 -13.84
C VAL A 189 34.16 4.43 -12.66
N ASN A 190 35.28 4.29 -11.97
CA ASN A 190 35.36 3.50 -10.74
C ASN A 190 34.45 4.13 -9.66
N GLU A 191 33.56 3.32 -9.09
CA GLU A 191 32.68 3.71 -7.99
C GLU A 191 33.37 3.41 -6.67
N THR A 192 34.26 4.32 -6.27
CA THR A 192 35.08 4.19 -5.06
C THR A 192 34.28 4.27 -3.75
N ARG A 193 32.99 4.60 -3.79
CA ARG A 193 32.09 4.63 -2.62
C ARG A 193 31.37 3.30 -2.38
N ASP A 194 31.47 2.34 -3.29
CA ASP A 194 30.93 0.99 -3.11
C ASP A 194 32.01 0.04 -2.56
N VAL A 195 31.59 -1.08 -1.98
CA VAL A 195 32.52 -2.09 -1.45
C VAL A 195 33.21 -2.83 -2.58
N VAL A 196 34.47 -3.19 -2.34
CA VAL A 196 35.26 -4.00 -3.27
C VAL A 196 34.60 -5.38 -3.45
N ASN A 197 34.61 -5.89 -4.68
CA ASN A 197 34.20 -7.26 -4.96
C ASN A 197 35.31 -8.24 -4.52
N PRO A 198 35.04 -9.23 -3.64
CA PRO A 198 36.02 -10.21 -3.17
C PRO A 198 36.43 -11.27 -4.19
N MET A 199 36.19 -11.03 -5.48
CA MET A 199 36.41 -12.01 -6.55
C MET A 199 37.82 -12.63 -6.54
N TYR A 200 38.88 -11.89 -6.19
CA TYR A 200 40.21 -12.49 -6.17
C TYR A 200 40.44 -13.38 -4.95
N LEU A 201 39.74 -13.14 -3.84
CA LEU A 201 39.79 -14.04 -2.69
C LEU A 201 38.89 -15.28 -2.91
N ILE A 202 37.65 -15.06 -3.37
CA ILE A 202 36.61 -16.10 -3.44
C ILE A 202 36.67 -16.90 -4.74
N GLU A 203 36.82 -16.23 -5.88
CA GLU A 203 36.74 -16.84 -7.21
C GLU A 203 38.11 -17.20 -7.80
N TYR A 204 39.21 -16.66 -7.24
CA TYR A 204 40.57 -16.93 -7.72
C TYR A 204 41.45 -17.65 -6.69
N PHE A 205 41.68 -17.06 -5.52
CA PHE A 205 42.58 -17.62 -4.51
C PHE A 205 42.13 -19.00 -4.04
N LEU A 206 40.86 -19.16 -3.65
CA LEU A 206 40.35 -20.46 -3.19
C LEU A 206 40.49 -21.58 -4.24
N PRO A 207 40.07 -21.40 -5.51
CA PRO A 207 40.36 -22.39 -6.55
C PRO A 207 41.86 -22.62 -6.81
N ALA A 208 42.69 -21.56 -6.73
CA ALA A 208 44.13 -21.66 -6.94
C ALA A 208 44.84 -22.51 -5.87
N LEU A 209 44.26 -22.64 -4.67
CA LEU A 209 44.73 -23.58 -3.66
C LEU A 209 44.65 -25.04 -4.15
N GLY A 210 43.89 -25.35 -5.20
CA GLY A 210 43.76 -26.70 -5.77
C GLY A 210 43.14 -27.71 -4.80
N GLY A 211 42.33 -27.23 -3.87
CA GLY A 211 41.58 -28.04 -2.91
C GLY A 211 40.25 -28.53 -3.44
N ASN A 212 39.67 -29.53 -2.78
CA ASN A 212 38.32 -30.00 -3.08
C ASN A 212 37.31 -29.02 -2.49
N GLY A 213 36.37 -28.55 -3.30
CA GLY A 213 35.24 -27.74 -2.82
C GLY A 213 34.41 -28.53 -1.82
N ILE A 214 34.08 -27.92 -0.68
CA ILE A 214 33.25 -28.56 0.34
C ILE A 214 31.78 -28.25 0.01
N PRO A 215 30.90 -29.26 -0.13
CA PRO A 215 29.50 -29.04 -0.45
C PRO A 215 28.82 -28.08 0.55
N ALA A 216 27.99 -27.16 0.06
CA ALA A 216 27.33 -26.17 0.92
C ALA A 216 26.49 -26.80 2.05
N LYS A 217 25.94 -28.01 1.84
CA LYS A 217 25.16 -28.75 2.86
C LYS A 217 26.00 -29.27 4.02
N THR A 218 27.30 -29.48 3.83
CA THR A 218 28.21 -29.96 4.87
C THR A 218 28.82 -28.82 5.68
N VAL A 219 28.69 -27.57 5.21
CA VAL A 219 29.21 -26.39 5.89
C VAL A 219 28.11 -25.75 6.71
N ARG A 220 28.35 -25.59 8.01
CA ARG A 220 27.41 -24.92 8.89
C ARG A 220 27.49 -23.40 8.69
N SER A 221 26.47 -22.84 8.04
CA SER A 221 26.38 -21.41 7.78
C SER A 221 25.62 -20.65 8.87
N VAL A 222 26.11 -19.47 9.24
CA VAL A 222 25.42 -18.49 10.07
C VAL A 222 24.90 -17.33 9.23
N HIS A 223 23.80 -16.72 9.66
CA HIS A 223 23.20 -15.58 8.96
C HIS A 223 23.49 -14.28 9.72
N LYS A 224 24.16 -13.32 9.07
CA LYS A 224 24.45 -12.00 9.65
C LYS A 224 23.54 -10.95 9.02
N LYS A 225 22.79 -10.23 9.86
CA LYS A 225 22.00 -9.07 9.44
C LYS A 225 22.89 -7.84 9.29
N MET A 226 23.01 -7.34 8.07
CA MET A 226 23.69 -6.09 7.74
C MET A 226 22.68 -4.95 7.81
N LYS A 227 23.05 -3.87 8.51
CA LYS A 227 22.27 -2.62 8.56
C LYS A 227 23.24 -1.51 8.21
N ASP A 228 23.43 -1.36 6.92
CA ASP A 228 24.23 -0.32 6.30
C ASP A 228 23.24 0.67 5.69
N ASP A 229 23.54 1.96 5.78
CA ASP A 229 22.69 3.04 5.24
C ASP A 229 23.49 3.76 4.15
N VAL A 230 23.01 3.72 2.90
CA VAL A 230 23.72 4.29 1.75
C VAL A 230 23.09 5.62 1.38
N ILE A 231 23.82 6.72 1.57
CA ILE A 231 23.40 8.09 1.22
C ILE A 231 24.15 8.51 -0.05
N TYR A 232 23.45 8.74 -1.16
CA TYR A 232 24.07 8.92 -2.48
C TYR A 232 24.16 10.39 -2.96
N SER A 233 23.25 11.27 -2.52
CA SER A 233 23.17 12.69 -2.91
C SER A 233 23.98 13.58 -1.95
N ASN A 234 25.05 14.22 -2.42
CA ASN A 234 25.94 15.13 -1.67
C ASN A 234 26.57 14.56 -0.37
N GLY A 235 26.51 13.24 -0.14
CA GLY A 235 27.22 12.54 0.92
C GLY A 235 28.57 12.01 0.44
N GLU A 236 29.62 12.16 1.26
CA GLU A 236 30.97 11.67 0.90
C GLU A 236 31.00 10.13 0.81
N LEU A 237 30.56 9.43 1.87
CA LEU A 237 30.62 7.96 1.99
C LEU A 237 29.35 7.39 2.69
N PRO A 238 28.92 6.16 2.36
CA PRO A 238 27.78 5.50 3.03
C PRO A 238 28.05 5.23 4.52
N TRP A 239 27.01 5.33 5.36
CA TRP A 239 27.11 4.99 6.77
C TRP A 239 27.13 3.48 6.95
N ARG A 240 28.30 2.95 7.30
CA ARG A 240 28.51 1.50 7.40
C ARG A 240 29.00 1.13 8.79
N ARG A 241 28.69 -0.09 9.19
CA ARG A 241 29.34 -0.68 10.38
C ARG A 241 30.83 -0.84 10.10
N ALA A 242 31.66 -0.65 11.13
CA ALA A 242 33.11 -0.84 11.02
C ALA A 242 33.41 -2.22 10.41
N PRO A 243 34.09 -2.30 9.25
CA PRO A 243 34.25 -3.54 8.48
C PRO A 243 35.07 -4.58 9.23
N LEU A 244 36.15 -4.17 9.89
CA LEU A 244 36.95 -5.04 10.76
C LEU A 244 36.10 -5.67 11.88
N TRP A 245 35.23 -4.88 12.51
CA TRP A 245 34.31 -5.40 13.54
C TRP A 245 33.27 -6.36 12.95
N ALA A 246 32.80 -6.10 11.72
CA ALA A 246 31.90 -7.02 11.02
C ALA A 246 32.60 -8.36 10.73
N ALA A 247 33.84 -8.33 10.24
CA ALA A 247 34.68 -9.50 9.99
C ALA A 247 34.91 -10.31 11.27
N LEU A 248 35.44 -9.69 12.33
CA LEU A 248 35.70 -10.35 13.62
C LEU A 248 34.44 -10.98 14.22
N LYS A 249 33.31 -10.27 14.23
CA LYS A 249 32.03 -10.84 14.71
C LYS A 249 31.52 -12.00 13.87
N SER A 250 31.83 -12.04 12.57
CA SER A 250 31.44 -13.14 11.70
C SER A 250 32.33 -14.36 11.94
N LEU A 251 33.66 -14.16 12.06
CA LEU A 251 34.64 -15.17 12.43
C LEU A 251 34.29 -15.85 13.75
N LEU A 252 34.12 -15.06 14.82
CA LEU A 252 33.74 -15.55 16.15
C LEU A 252 32.43 -16.35 16.16
N HIS A 253 31.48 -16.00 15.29
CA HIS A 253 30.22 -16.71 15.21
C HIS A 253 30.38 -18.05 14.48
N VAL A 254 31.12 -18.07 13.36
CA VAL A 254 31.40 -19.30 12.61
C VAL A 254 32.21 -20.27 13.47
N VAL A 255 33.26 -19.81 14.15
CA VAL A 255 34.06 -20.64 15.07
C VAL A 255 33.21 -21.21 16.19
N CYS A 256 32.38 -20.38 16.84
CA CYS A 256 31.50 -20.85 17.91
C CYS A 256 30.57 -21.98 17.46
N VAL A 257 29.94 -21.84 16.29
CA VAL A 257 29.01 -22.86 15.77
C VAL A 257 29.73 -24.10 15.25
N THR A 258 30.92 -23.94 14.67
CA THR A 258 31.74 -25.06 14.18
C THR A 258 32.24 -25.91 15.34
N GLU A 259 32.87 -25.30 16.35
CA GLU A 259 33.31 -26.00 17.57
C GLU A 259 32.14 -26.63 18.33
N ALA A 260 31.02 -25.92 18.45
CA ALA A 260 29.83 -26.47 19.10
C ALA A 260 29.35 -27.76 18.42
N SER A 261 29.44 -27.84 17.10
CA SER A 261 29.04 -29.02 16.33
C SER A 261 30.01 -30.18 16.56
N GLU A 262 31.32 -29.91 16.53
CA GLU A 262 32.35 -30.93 16.79
C GLU A 262 32.26 -31.53 18.19
N VAL A 263 32.11 -30.66 19.19
CA VAL A 263 32.11 -31.04 20.60
C VAL A 263 30.85 -31.80 21.01
N THR A 264 29.73 -31.59 20.30
CA THR A 264 28.45 -32.22 20.63
C THR A 264 28.12 -33.42 19.75
N GLY A 265 28.82 -33.59 18.62
CA GLY A 265 28.50 -34.59 17.61
C GLY A 265 27.14 -34.38 16.93
N LYS A 266 26.48 -33.24 17.19
CA LYS A 266 25.18 -32.87 16.61
C LYS A 266 25.37 -31.74 15.59
N ASN A 267 24.68 -31.83 14.46
CA ASN A 267 24.69 -30.79 13.42
C ASN A 267 23.97 -29.48 13.84
N THR A 268 23.22 -29.51 14.95
CA THR A 268 22.54 -28.36 15.53
C THR A 268 22.62 -28.41 17.04
N ASN A 269 23.08 -27.32 17.66
CA ASN A 269 22.96 -27.14 19.10
C ASN A 269 22.76 -25.65 19.44
N ALA A 270 21.50 -25.24 19.57
CA ALA A 270 21.13 -23.86 19.84
C ALA A 270 21.66 -23.36 21.20
N SER A 271 21.95 -24.29 22.13
CA SER A 271 22.47 -23.98 23.46
C SER A 271 23.84 -23.31 23.40
N LEU A 272 24.78 -23.82 22.59
CA LEU A 272 26.16 -23.28 22.53
C LEU A 272 26.27 -21.98 21.70
N GLU A 273 25.28 -21.66 20.84
CA GLU A 273 25.21 -20.36 20.16
C GLU A 273 25.05 -19.18 21.15
N VAL A 274 24.61 -19.45 22.38
CA VAL A 274 24.53 -18.48 23.48
C VAL A 274 25.92 -17.96 23.84
N VAL A 275 26.96 -18.79 23.76
CA VAL A 275 28.35 -18.43 24.10
C VAL A 275 28.81 -17.25 23.23
N TYR A 276 28.60 -17.31 21.91
CA TYR A 276 28.89 -16.19 21.01
C TYR A 276 28.14 -14.90 21.42
N LYS A 277 26.85 -15.02 21.76
CA LYS A 277 26.03 -13.86 22.14
C LYS A 277 26.54 -13.21 23.43
N LEU A 278 26.96 -14.02 24.41
CA LEU A 278 27.53 -13.57 25.68
C LEU A 278 28.90 -12.91 25.47
N VAL A 279 29.79 -13.50 24.66
CA VAL A 279 31.11 -12.90 24.35
C VAL A 279 30.94 -11.52 23.69
N VAL A 280 30.07 -11.42 22.68
CA VAL A 280 29.80 -10.13 22.01
C VAL A 280 29.18 -9.12 22.99
N GLN A 281 28.31 -9.57 23.87
CA GLN A 281 27.69 -8.72 24.88
C GLN A 281 28.71 -8.20 25.89
N ASN A 282 29.58 -9.06 26.40
CA ASN A 282 30.64 -8.70 27.32
C ASN A 282 31.63 -7.71 26.70
N PHE A 283 32.00 -7.90 25.44
CA PHE A 283 32.85 -6.93 24.73
C PHE A 283 32.21 -5.53 24.68
N LEU A 284 30.90 -5.45 24.46
CA LEU A 284 30.20 -4.17 24.43
C LEU A 284 30.11 -3.50 25.80
N ALA A 285 29.89 -4.30 26.86
CA ALA A 285 29.94 -3.82 28.23
C ALA A 285 31.36 -3.34 28.59
N PHE A 286 32.39 -4.06 28.17
CA PHE A 286 33.78 -3.66 28.33
C PHE A 286 34.08 -2.34 27.60
N CYS A 287 33.65 -2.18 26.34
CA CYS A 287 33.79 -0.92 25.63
C CYS A 287 33.08 0.23 26.35
N LEU A 288 31.87 0.00 26.85
CA LEU A 288 31.13 1.02 27.61
C LEU A 288 31.83 1.40 28.92
N ASP A 289 32.49 0.43 29.58
CA ASP A 289 33.19 0.68 30.83
C ASP A 289 34.51 1.41 30.64
N ASN A 290 35.28 1.03 29.62
CA ASN A 290 36.68 1.43 29.44
C ASN A 290 36.92 2.53 28.38
N CYS A 291 35.96 2.83 27.50
CA CYS A 291 36.14 3.92 26.53
C CYS A 291 35.96 5.29 27.22
N SER A 292 37.00 6.14 27.16
CA SER A 292 36.93 7.54 27.57
C SER A 292 36.26 8.40 26.49
N GLY A 293 35.72 9.56 26.87
CA GLY A 293 35.15 10.54 25.92
C GLY A 293 33.77 10.18 25.34
N LEU A 294 33.08 9.15 25.87
CA LEU A 294 31.70 8.87 25.48
C LEU A 294 30.77 10.01 25.89
N SER A 295 29.93 10.47 24.96
CA SER A 295 28.86 11.43 25.28
C SER A 295 27.84 10.83 26.24
N GLU A 296 27.09 11.67 26.96
CA GLU A 296 26.05 11.15 27.87
C GLU A 296 24.99 10.36 27.09
N SER A 297 24.64 10.82 25.88
CA SER A 297 23.72 10.10 24.97
C SER A 297 24.27 8.73 24.58
N ALA A 298 25.54 8.64 24.15
CA ALA A 298 26.16 7.36 23.81
C ALA A 298 26.23 6.40 25.00
N THR A 299 26.43 6.92 26.21
CA THR A 299 26.46 6.14 27.45
C THR A 299 25.10 5.55 27.78
N VAL A 300 24.03 6.35 27.71
CA VAL A 300 22.64 5.90 27.93
C VAL A 300 22.23 4.88 26.87
N GLU A 301 22.53 5.15 25.60
CA GLU A 301 22.20 4.26 24.50
C GLU A 301 22.97 2.93 24.54
N GLY A 302 24.26 2.99 24.90
CA GLY A 302 25.09 1.81 25.13
C GLY A 302 24.53 0.94 26.27
N THR A 303 24.17 1.57 27.40
CA THR A 303 23.56 0.89 28.55
C THR A 303 22.24 0.23 28.15
N ARG A 304 21.34 0.96 27.48
CA ARG A 304 20.06 0.44 26.98
C ARG A 304 20.25 -0.76 26.05
N LYS A 305 21.27 -0.72 25.20
CA LYS A 305 21.61 -1.80 24.27
C LYS A 305 22.11 -3.05 24.99
N ILE A 306 22.85 -2.89 26.09
CA ILE A 306 23.28 -4.00 26.95
C ILE A 306 22.05 -4.65 27.59
N VAL A 307 21.19 -3.87 28.27
CA VAL A 307 19.97 -4.39 28.93
C VAL A 307 19.09 -5.17 27.96
N ARG A 308 18.76 -4.58 26.80
CA ARG A 308 17.94 -5.24 25.77
C ARG A 308 18.54 -6.52 25.21
N ARG A 309 19.87 -6.66 25.25
CA ARG A 309 20.54 -7.88 24.79
C ARG A 309 20.51 -8.97 25.84
N LEU A 310 20.61 -8.63 27.13
CA LEU A 310 20.42 -9.60 28.22
C LEU A 310 19.00 -10.19 28.15
N GLU A 311 17.97 -9.35 28.04
CA GLU A 311 16.57 -9.78 27.87
C GLU A 311 16.41 -10.71 26.66
N LYS A 312 17.01 -10.36 25.51
CA LYS A 312 16.96 -11.20 24.30
C LYS A 312 17.68 -12.54 24.46
N ILE A 313 18.74 -12.60 25.27
CA ILE A 313 19.45 -13.84 25.54
C ILE A 313 18.58 -14.71 26.46
N GLU A 314 17.98 -14.14 27.50
CA GLU A 314 17.03 -14.85 28.38
C GLU A 314 15.82 -15.40 27.61
N ASP A 315 15.21 -14.59 26.73
CA ASP A 315 14.11 -15.04 25.88
C ASP A 315 14.53 -16.08 24.83
N PHE A 316 15.80 -16.04 24.40
CA PHE A 316 16.34 -17.08 23.53
C PHE A 316 16.52 -18.39 24.30
N LEU A 317 17.00 -18.33 25.55
CA LEU A 317 17.18 -19.50 26.41
C LEU A 317 15.85 -20.22 26.71
N LYS A 318 14.75 -19.49 26.89
CA LYS A 318 13.39 -20.07 27.07
C LYS A 318 12.92 -20.94 25.90
N LYS A 319 13.50 -20.75 24.71
CA LYS A 319 13.07 -21.39 23.45
C LYS A 319 13.93 -22.59 23.05
N ILE A 320 14.99 -22.90 23.80
CA ILE A 320 15.90 -23.99 23.48
C ILE A 320 15.42 -25.25 24.20
N GLU A 321 15.07 -26.28 23.44
CA GLU A 321 14.65 -27.59 23.98
C GLU A 321 15.84 -28.45 24.44
N ASP A 322 17.04 -28.22 23.89
CA ASP A 322 18.24 -29.07 24.08
C ASP A 322 18.89 -28.99 25.49
N MET A 323 18.67 -27.90 26.23
CA MET A 323 19.09 -27.74 27.64
C MET A 323 18.07 -26.85 28.36
N SER A 324 17.66 -27.24 29.57
CA SER A 324 16.68 -26.46 30.31
C SER A 324 17.21 -25.07 30.66
N GLU A 325 16.32 -24.08 30.65
CA GLU A 325 16.62 -22.68 31.04
C GLU A 325 17.29 -22.61 32.41
N SER A 326 16.93 -23.50 33.34
CA SER A 326 17.53 -23.60 34.67
C SER A 326 19.03 -23.93 34.64
N VAL A 327 19.47 -24.80 33.74
CA VAL A 327 20.88 -25.21 33.61
C VAL A 327 21.73 -24.05 33.08
N TRP A 328 21.26 -23.33 32.05
CA TRP A 328 21.97 -22.16 31.55
C TRP A 328 22.02 -21.02 32.54
N LYS A 329 20.93 -20.78 33.27
CA LYS A 329 20.92 -19.79 34.34
C LYS A 329 21.89 -20.15 35.46
N GLN A 330 22.15 -21.42 35.73
CA GLN A 330 23.12 -21.84 36.74
C GLN A 330 24.55 -21.93 36.21
N HIS A 331 24.75 -21.92 34.89
CA HIS A 331 26.06 -22.02 34.28
C HIS A 331 26.95 -20.82 34.64
N TRP A 332 28.18 -21.10 35.09
CA TRP A 332 29.14 -20.09 35.58
C TRP A 332 29.37 -18.96 34.58
N PHE A 333 29.52 -19.26 33.28
CA PHE A 333 29.79 -18.24 32.25
C PHE A 333 28.61 -17.30 32.01
N PHE A 334 27.37 -17.81 32.12
CA PHE A 334 26.16 -17.00 31.98
C PHE A 334 26.01 -16.09 33.19
N GLN A 335 26.09 -16.65 34.40
CA GLN A 335 26.02 -15.89 35.66
C GLN A 335 27.08 -14.81 35.71
N GLY A 336 28.29 -15.17 35.31
CA GLY A 336 29.37 -14.23 35.12
C GLY A 336 28.95 -13.10 34.17
N SER A 337 28.75 -13.41 32.90
CA SER A 337 28.41 -12.41 31.88
C SER A 337 27.26 -11.49 32.30
N HIS A 338 26.22 -12.05 32.93
CA HIS A 338 25.08 -11.30 33.47
C HIS A 338 25.48 -10.34 34.59
N ASN A 339 26.27 -10.79 35.57
CA ASN A 339 26.75 -9.98 36.69
C ASN A 339 27.65 -8.83 36.21
N PHE A 340 28.59 -9.12 35.30
CA PHE A 340 29.46 -8.10 34.72
C PHE A 340 28.67 -7.03 33.97
N CYS A 341 27.75 -7.43 33.09
CA CYS A 341 26.92 -6.49 32.34
C CYS A 341 26.05 -5.63 33.27
N THR A 342 25.45 -6.24 34.29
CA THR A 342 24.60 -5.55 35.27
C THR A 342 25.39 -4.55 36.09
N MET A 343 26.61 -4.93 36.52
CA MET A 343 27.53 -4.04 37.23
C MET A 343 27.86 -2.81 36.39
N VAL A 344 28.30 -2.99 35.14
CA VAL A 344 28.63 -1.89 34.22
C VAL A 344 27.44 -0.97 34.00
N VAL A 345 26.25 -1.54 33.75
CA VAL A 345 25.00 -0.78 33.57
C VAL A 345 24.67 0.07 34.79
N LYS A 346 24.70 -0.52 35.99
CA LYS A 346 24.41 0.19 37.24
C LYS A 346 25.42 1.32 37.47
N ARG A 347 26.71 1.05 37.29
CA ARG A 347 27.81 2.02 37.45
C ARG A 347 27.63 3.21 36.51
N LYS A 348 27.42 2.98 35.22
CA LYS A 348 27.29 4.06 34.22
C LYS A 348 25.99 4.84 34.37
N MET A 349 24.88 4.18 34.67
CA MET A 349 23.61 4.87 34.95
C MET A 349 23.67 5.72 36.20
N LYS A 350 24.41 5.30 37.24
CA LYS A 350 24.66 6.12 38.42
C LYS A 350 25.42 7.39 38.02
N VAL A 351 26.53 7.28 37.29
CA VAL A 351 27.28 8.44 36.78
C VAL A 351 26.40 9.39 35.95
N CYS A 352 25.55 8.86 35.08
CA CYS A 352 24.61 9.68 34.30
C CYS A 352 23.58 10.39 35.18
N LYS A 353 23.03 9.72 36.20
CA LYS A 353 22.10 10.30 37.17
C LYS A 353 22.75 11.40 38.00
N ASP A 354 23.96 11.16 38.49
CA ASP A 354 24.71 12.11 39.31
C ASP A 354 25.08 13.36 38.48
N LYS A 355 25.54 13.18 37.24
CA LYS A 355 25.77 14.29 36.29
C LYS A 355 24.50 15.05 35.94
N TRP A 356 23.37 14.34 35.81
CA TRP A 356 22.08 14.96 35.55
C TRP A 356 21.62 15.80 36.73
N ALA A 357 21.71 15.27 37.95
CA ALA A 357 21.43 16.01 39.19
C ALA A 357 22.33 17.25 39.31
N GLN A 358 23.64 17.09 39.08
CA GLN A 358 24.58 18.21 39.05
C GLN A 358 24.23 19.26 38.00
N LYS A 359 23.83 18.86 36.77
CA LYS A 359 23.36 19.80 35.73
C LYS A 359 22.07 20.50 36.12
N CYS A 360 21.17 19.83 36.85
CA CYS A 360 19.96 20.44 37.38
C CYS A 360 20.28 21.48 38.48
N ASP A 361 21.35 21.25 39.26
CA ASP A 361 21.82 22.17 40.30
C ASP A 361 22.72 23.29 39.78
N THR A 362 23.24 23.17 38.55
CA THR A 362 24.05 24.21 37.93
C THR A 362 23.10 25.27 37.35
N PRO A 363 23.09 26.52 37.84
CA PRO A 363 22.31 27.57 37.21
C PRO A 363 22.83 27.75 35.77
N VAL A 364 21.96 27.49 34.79
CA VAL A 364 22.26 27.70 33.37
C VAL A 364 22.45 29.20 33.16
N THR A 365 23.69 29.67 33.30
CA THR A 365 24.08 31.02 32.89
C THR A 365 24.22 31.01 31.38
N CYS A 366 23.07 31.08 30.70
CA CYS A 366 23.05 31.53 29.32
C CYS A 366 23.62 32.96 29.34
N LYS A 367 24.83 33.18 28.80
CA LYS A 367 25.32 34.52 28.46
C LYS A 367 24.45 35.02 27.32
N VAL A 368 23.28 35.48 27.70
CA VAL A 368 22.41 36.26 26.86
C VAL A 368 23.09 37.62 26.72
N ASP A 369 23.41 38.00 25.50
CA ASP A 369 23.84 39.35 25.18
C ASP A 369 22.66 40.31 25.49
N LEU A 370 22.69 40.92 26.68
CA LEU A 370 21.58 41.74 27.21
C LEU A 370 21.30 42.96 26.34
N CYS A 371 22.23 43.38 25.49
CA CYS A 371 22.01 44.42 24.49
C CYS A 371 21.02 43.97 23.38
N LYS A 372 20.83 42.66 23.21
CA LYS A 372 19.86 42.06 22.28
C LYS A 372 18.51 41.73 22.92
N ILE A 373 18.43 41.65 24.25
CA ILE A 373 17.17 41.45 24.97
C ILE A 373 16.66 42.81 25.43
N LYS A 374 15.52 43.25 24.88
CA LYS A 374 14.89 44.52 25.23
C LYS A 374 13.96 44.27 26.41
N PRO A 375 14.32 44.63 27.66
CA PRO A 375 13.59 44.19 28.85
C PRO A 375 12.18 44.74 28.95
N GLU A 376 11.84 45.79 28.20
CA GLU A 376 10.47 46.32 28.10
C GLU A 376 9.59 45.54 27.10
N ARG A 377 10.20 44.85 26.12
CA ARG A 377 9.51 43.94 25.19
C ARG A 377 9.46 42.50 25.69
N ASP A 378 10.44 42.04 26.46
CA ASP A 378 10.59 40.62 26.87
C ASP A 378 10.09 40.31 28.29
N ARG A 379 9.91 41.33 29.15
CA ARG A 379 9.18 41.17 30.45
C ARG A 379 7.68 41.00 30.26
N PHE A 380 7.16 41.30 29.07
CA PHE A 380 5.81 41.01 28.63
C PHE A 380 5.88 40.05 27.47
N HIS A 381 5.55 38.78 27.70
CA HIS A 381 5.26 37.87 26.61
C HIS A 381 4.18 38.51 25.72
N GLN A 382 4.50 38.95 24.50
CA GLN A 382 3.53 39.50 23.54
C GLN A 382 2.60 38.42 22.95
N LEU A 383 2.54 37.24 23.56
CA LEU A 383 1.32 36.43 23.58
C LEU A 383 0.44 36.85 24.77
N LYS A 384 0.13 38.15 24.89
CA LYS A 384 -1.03 38.64 25.67
C LYS A 384 -2.35 38.05 25.18
N SER A 385 -2.30 37.40 24.03
CA SER A 385 -3.40 36.72 23.42
C SER A 385 -3.10 35.25 23.17
N ALA A 386 -2.16 34.52 23.78
CA ALA A 386 -2.22 33.05 23.62
C ALA A 386 -3.45 32.50 24.34
N LEU A 387 -3.86 33.02 25.50
CA LEU A 387 -5.16 32.64 26.05
C LEU A 387 -6.27 33.19 25.15
N PRO A 388 -6.39 34.46 24.76
CA PRO A 388 -7.36 34.87 23.73
C PRO A 388 -7.26 34.23 22.33
N VAL A 389 -6.12 33.65 21.90
CA VAL A 389 -5.87 32.97 20.60
C VAL A 389 -6.03 31.46 20.74
N LEU A 390 -5.73 30.88 21.91
CA LEU A 390 -5.99 29.49 22.30
C LEU A 390 -7.43 29.33 22.76
N THR A 391 -8.01 30.33 23.41
CA THR A 391 -9.43 30.58 23.63
C THR A 391 -10.05 30.97 22.31
N LYS A 392 -9.44 31.72 21.37
CA LYS A 392 -9.95 31.71 19.98
C LYS A 392 -9.73 30.38 19.26
N LEU A 393 -8.76 29.52 19.59
CA LEU A 393 -8.55 28.20 18.95
C LEU A 393 -9.41 27.10 19.60
N VAL A 394 -9.82 27.30 20.85
CA VAL A 394 -10.72 26.46 21.67
C VAL A 394 -12.15 26.99 21.55
N ASP A 395 -12.36 28.27 21.30
CA ASP A 395 -13.59 28.90 20.78
C ASP A 395 -13.63 28.74 19.25
N LEU A 396 -12.53 28.43 18.57
CA LEU A 396 -12.59 27.82 17.23
C LEU A 396 -13.05 26.37 17.34
N ASN A 397 -13.18 25.74 18.53
CA ASN A 397 -14.08 24.57 18.64
C ASN A 397 -15.55 24.99 18.63
N GLU A 398 -15.89 26.26 18.86
CA GLU A 398 -17.24 26.80 18.60
C GLU A 398 -17.43 27.09 17.08
N ASP A 399 -16.35 27.37 16.33
CA ASP A 399 -16.40 27.64 14.88
C ASP A 399 -15.99 26.46 13.95
N PHE A 400 -15.25 25.45 14.43
CA PHE A 400 -14.84 24.30 13.61
C PHE A 400 -15.91 23.21 13.54
N TYR A 401 -16.83 23.11 14.51
CA TYR A 401 -18.13 22.43 14.40
C TYR A 401 -19.11 23.13 15.34
N LEU A 402 -20.18 23.70 14.78
CA LEU A 402 -21.28 24.32 15.53
C LEU A 402 -21.71 23.49 16.74
N LEU A 403 -21.66 24.10 17.93
CA LEU A 403 -22.76 24.10 18.91
C LEU A 403 -22.42 25.01 20.10
N LYS A 404 -22.77 26.30 19.99
CA LYS A 404 -23.24 27.05 21.15
C LYS A 404 -24.19 28.17 20.77
N ASN A 405 -25.41 28.01 21.27
CA ASN A 405 -26.42 29.05 21.40
C ASN A 405 -25.85 30.28 22.11
N LYS A 406 -25.89 31.43 21.45
CA LYS A 406 -26.25 32.68 22.11
C LYS A 406 -27.13 33.52 21.18
N SER A 407 -28.39 33.58 21.58
CA SER A 407 -29.40 34.61 21.31
C SER A 407 -29.62 35.01 19.84
N ASP A 408 -30.82 34.64 19.40
CA ASP A 408 -31.57 35.13 18.25
C ASP A 408 -31.38 34.38 16.92
N THR A 409 -32.24 33.35 16.79
CA THR A 409 -32.91 32.87 15.56
C THR A 409 -32.04 32.41 14.40
N PHE A 410 -31.72 31.11 14.36
CA PHE A 410 -32.21 30.18 13.32
C PHE A 410 -31.88 28.75 13.78
N GLU A 411 -32.91 28.01 14.17
CA GLU A 411 -32.78 26.59 14.49
C GLU A 411 -32.79 25.83 13.15
N PRO A 412 -31.77 25.00 12.83
CA PRO A 412 -31.74 24.28 11.55
C PRO A 412 -33.03 23.48 11.40
N THR A 413 -33.73 23.64 10.27
CA THR A 413 -35.07 23.06 10.02
C THR A 413 -35.13 21.56 10.34
N CYS A 414 -34.04 20.83 10.13
CA CYS A 414 -33.93 19.37 10.32
C CYS A 414 -33.59 18.90 11.74
N ARG A 415 -33.01 19.73 12.63
CA ARG A 415 -32.79 19.33 14.04
C ARG A 415 -34.09 19.11 14.81
N LYS A 416 -35.20 19.72 14.37
CA LYS A 416 -36.57 19.43 14.86
C LYS A 416 -37.13 18.08 14.37
N LEU A 417 -36.69 17.61 13.20
CA LEU A 417 -37.17 16.37 12.56
C LEU A 417 -36.50 15.10 13.15
N LEU A 418 -35.26 15.22 13.63
CA LEU A 418 -34.48 14.10 14.20
C LEU A 418 -34.97 13.60 15.58
N ALA A 419 -35.82 14.36 16.28
CA ALA A 419 -36.13 14.10 17.67
C ALA A 419 -37.15 12.96 17.91
N SER A 420 -37.85 12.43 16.90
CA SER A 420 -38.92 11.44 17.16
C SER A 420 -39.46 10.60 15.99
N GLN A 421 -38.87 10.56 14.80
CA GLN A 421 -39.51 9.90 13.64
C GLN A 421 -38.77 8.67 13.09
N GLU A 422 -39.55 7.62 12.77
CA GLU A 422 -39.14 6.50 11.92
C GLU A 422 -38.84 7.01 10.49
N MET A 423 -37.92 6.34 9.79
CA MET A 423 -37.56 6.71 8.42
C MET A 423 -38.77 6.55 7.49
N SER A 424 -39.20 7.65 6.86
CA SER A 424 -40.37 7.69 5.98
C SER A 424 -40.06 8.44 4.68
N SER A 425 -40.87 8.21 3.64
CA SER A 425 -40.77 8.94 2.37
C SER A 425 -40.83 10.46 2.58
N ALA A 426 -41.68 10.94 3.47
CA ALA A 426 -41.80 12.37 3.82
C ALA A 426 -40.51 12.94 4.45
N LEU A 427 -39.83 12.16 5.28
CA LEU A 427 -38.56 12.58 5.89
C LEU A 427 -37.43 12.67 4.84
N LEU A 428 -37.37 11.71 3.91
CA LEU A 428 -36.40 11.72 2.82
C LEU A 428 -36.61 12.91 1.87
N GLU A 429 -37.87 13.21 1.53
CA GLU A 429 -38.22 14.39 0.72
C GLU A 429 -37.91 15.70 1.45
N ALA A 430 -38.17 15.77 2.75
CA ALA A 430 -37.81 16.93 3.56
C ALA A 430 -36.29 17.16 3.55
N HIS A 431 -35.49 16.12 3.76
CA HIS A 431 -34.03 16.19 3.67
C HIS A 431 -33.56 16.68 2.30
N LYS A 432 -34.11 16.13 1.20
CA LYS A 432 -33.78 16.58 -0.17
C LYS A 432 -34.07 18.07 -0.35
N SER A 433 -35.29 18.49 -0.02
CA SER A 433 -35.74 19.88 -0.15
C SER A 433 -34.86 20.86 0.65
N GLU A 434 -34.51 20.50 1.89
CA GLU A 434 -33.68 21.37 2.74
C GLU A 434 -32.23 21.47 2.24
N ILE A 435 -31.63 20.38 1.73
CA ILE A 435 -30.32 20.42 1.07
C ILE A 435 -30.36 21.39 -0.13
N GLU A 436 -31.37 21.29 -1.00
CA GLU A 436 -31.46 22.13 -2.19
C GLU A 436 -31.66 23.61 -1.86
N LYS A 437 -32.50 23.92 -0.87
CA LYS A 437 -32.71 25.31 -0.40
C LYS A 437 -31.44 25.90 0.21
N THR A 438 -30.80 25.18 1.13
CA THR A 438 -29.58 25.65 1.82
C THR A 438 -28.41 25.77 0.85
N PHE A 439 -28.32 24.91 -0.16
CA PHE A 439 -27.30 25.00 -1.20
C PHE A 439 -27.40 26.28 -2.05
N ILE A 440 -28.51 27.00 -2.11
CA ILE A 440 -28.54 28.28 -2.85
C ILE A 440 -27.72 29.35 -2.12
N ASN A 441 -27.66 29.28 -0.79
CA ASN A 441 -27.05 30.31 0.07
C ASN A 441 -25.79 29.83 0.83
N TRP A 442 -25.29 28.61 0.58
CA TRP A 442 -24.19 28.02 1.37
C TRP A 442 -22.93 28.87 1.44
N LYS A 443 -22.63 29.67 0.40
CA LYS A 443 -21.48 30.58 0.41
C LYS A 443 -21.62 31.70 1.46
N LYS A 444 -22.84 32.06 1.82
CA LYS A 444 -23.16 33.04 2.88
C LYS A 444 -23.29 32.35 4.24
N GLU A 445 -23.92 31.17 4.26
CA GLU A 445 -24.26 30.42 5.47
C GLU A 445 -23.74 28.97 5.38
N PRO A 446 -22.41 28.77 5.43
CA PRO A 446 -21.82 27.43 5.23
C PRO A 446 -22.17 26.46 6.37
N GLN A 447 -22.42 27.00 7.57
CA GLN A 447 -22.73 26.22 8.76
C GLN A 447 -24.09 25.52 8.67
N ASP A 448 -25.07 26.12 7.98
CA ASP A 448 -26.37 25.51 7.76
C ASP A 448 -26.26 24.30 6.82
N MET A 449 -25.46 24.43 5.77
CA MET A 449 -25.18 23.31 4.85
C MET A 449 -24.51 22.13 5.58
N ILE A 450 -23.52 22.40 6.46
CA ILE A 450 -22.88 21.37 7.29
C ILE A 450 -23.93 20.67 8.18
N GLY A 451 -24.82 21.44 8.82
CA GLY A 451 -25.91 20.91 9.62
C GLY A 451 -26.82 19.96 8.81
N GLN A 452 -27.26 20.39 7.63
CA GLN A 452 -28.13 19.59 6.76
C GLN A 452 -27.46 18.29 6.30
N LEU A 453 -26.20 18.36 5.87
CA LEU A 453 -25.44 17.19 5.43
C LEU A 453 -25.21 16.20 6.59
N THR A 454 -24.94 16.70 7.80
CA THR A 454 -24.75 15.88 9.01
C THR A 454 -26.05 15.17 9.43
N ASP A 455 -27.18 15.87 9.34
CA ASP A 455 -28.49 15.31 9.68
C ASP A 455 -28.83 14.14 8.74
N VAL A 456 -28.61 14.31 7.43
CA VAL A 456 -28.79 13.25 6.43
C VAL A 456 -27.84 12.08 6.68
N ALA A 457 -26.55 12.37 6.95
CA ALA A 457 -25.56 11.35 7.23
C ALA A 457 -25.98 10.49 8.43
N THR A 458 -26.48 11.12 9.49
CA THR A 458 -26.96 10.44 10.71
C THR A 458 -28.17 9.57 10.41
N SER A 459 -29.19 10.13 9.74
CA SER A 459 -30.42 9.44 9.35
C SER A 459 -30.12 8.20 8.50
N ILE A 460 -29.36 8.35 7.42
CA ILE A 460 -29.05 7.26 6.48
C ILE A 460 -28.16 6.20 7.11
N SER A 461 -27.16 6.59 7.90
CA SER A 461 -26.29 5.64 8.61
C SER A 461 -27.08 4.76 9.57
N LYS A 462 -28.03 5.36 10.29
CA LYS A 462 -28.95 4.63 11.18
C LYS A 462 -29.83 3.66 10.39
N LEU A 463 -30.45 4.12 9.30
CA LEU A 463 -31.27 3.28 8.43
C LEU A 463 -30.52 2.08 7.88
N PHE A 464 -29.28 2.28 7.41
CA PHE A 464 -28.45 1.18 6.92
C PHE A 464 -28.21 0.13 8.02
N MET A 465 -27.86 0.57 9.23
CA MET A 465 -27.64 -0.31 10.38
C MET A 465 -28.92 -1.05 10.79
N ASP A 466 -30.06 -0.37 10.83
CA ASP A 466 -31.35 -0.93 11.20
C ASP A 466 -31.79 -2.01 10.20
N ILE A 467 -31.72 -1.73 8.89
CA ILE A 467 -32.04 -2.70 7.82
C ILE A 467 -31.13 -3.93 7.89
N ARG A 468 -29.84 -3.72 8.18
CA ARG A 468 -28.88 -4.81 8.28
C ARG A 468 -29.11 -5.70 9.51
N ASN A 469 -29.39 -5.10 10.66
CA ASN A 469 -29.48 -5.82 11.94
C ASN A 469 -30.81 -6.55 12.12
N ASP A 470 -31.92 -5.93 11.72
CA ASP A 470 -33.26 -6.34 12.16
C ASP A 470 -34.21 -6.55 10.98
N GLY A 471 -33.72 -7.25 9.94
CA GLY A 471 -34.30 -7.29 8.59
C GLY A 471 -35.74 -7.83 8.42
N SER A 472 -36.50 -7.94 9.50
CA SER A 472 -37.92 -8.24 9.57
C SER A 472 -38.81 -7.03 9.90
N GLN A 473 -38.33 -5.98 10.59
CA GLN A 473 -39.19 -4.91 11.13
C GLN A 473 -39.25 -3.62 10.27
N TYR A 474 -38.15 -3.23 9.63
CA TYR A 474 -38.07 -2.03 8.76
C TYR A 474 -38.33 -2.30 7.28
N PHE A 475 -38.47 -3.57 6.92
CA PHE A 475 -38.78 -3.90 5.56
C PHE A 475 -40.28 -3.84 5.37
N CYS A 476 -40.69 -2.92 4.51
CA CYS A 476 -41.96 -2.96 3.82
C CYS A 476 -42.31 -4.41 3.45
N THR A 477 -43.31 -5.00 4.11
CA THR A 477 -43.75 -6.38 3.82
C THR A 477 -44.29 -6.51 2.40
N ASN A 478 -44.73 -5.39 1.81
CA ASN A 478 -45.20 -5.25 0.44
C ASN A 478 -44.21 -4.42 -0.41
N ILE A 479 -44.08 -4.81 -1.68
CA ILE A 479 -43.21 -4.17 -2.68
C ILE A 479 -43.57 -2.71 -2.94
N GLU A 480 -44.85 -2.34 -2.89
CA GLU A 480 -45.33 -0.97 -3.13
C GLU A 480 -44.76 0.01 -2.09
N ALA A 481 -44.69 -0.40 -0.83
CA ALA A 481 -44.11 0.41 0.23
C ALA A 481 -42.59 0.52 0.07
N ALA A 482 -41.90 -0.53 -0.41
CA ALA A 482 -40.48 -0.45 -0.74
C ALA A 482 -40.21 0.54 -1.89
N VAL A 483 -41.05 0.52 -2.94
CA VAL A 483 -40.99 1.48 -4.06
C VAL A 483 -41.22 2.91 -3.54
N SER A 484 -42.23 3.12 -2.71
CA SER A 484 -42.54 4.43 -2.10
C SER A 484 -41.38 5.02 -1.28
N LEU A 485 -40.55 4.17 -0.66
CA LEU A 485 -39.35 4.59 0.06
C LEU A 485 -38.15 4.84 -0.87
N VAL A 486 -37.96 4.01 -1.90
CA VAL A 486 -36.80 4.09 -2.80
C VAL A 486 -36.87 5.30 -3.72
N VAL A 487 -38.06 5.73 -4.15
CA VAL A 487 -38.24 6.94 -4.98
C VAL A 487 -37.56 8.18 -4.37
N PRO A 488 -37.93 8.64 -3.17
CA PRO A 488 -37.29 9.80 -2.56
C PRO A 488 -35.85 9.52 -2.13
N LEU A 489 -35.46 8.26 -1.91
CA LEU A 489 -34.08 7.90 -1.59
C LEU A 489 -33.14 8.09 -2.80
N ILE A 490 -33.58 7.77 -4.02
CA ILE A 490 -32.82 8.02 -5.26
C ILE A 490 -32.65 9.53 -5.49
N ASP A 491 -33.70 10.30 -5.26
CA ASP A 491 -33.65 11.75 -5.37
C ASP A 491 -32.68 12.36 -4.33
N LEU A 492 -32.75 11.90 -3.08
CA LEU A 492 -31.84 12.31 -2.03
C LEU A 492 -30.40 11.89 -2.34
N LEU A 493 -30.17 10.69 -2.87
CA LEU A 493 -28.86 10.22 -3.35
C LEU A 493 -28.27 11.22 -4.35
N GLY A 494 -29.07 11.67 -5.32
CA GLY A 494 -28.71 12.70 -6.29
C GLY A 494 -28.29 14.02 -5.65
N SER A 495 -29.20 14.62 -4.88
CA SER A 495 -29.02 15.95 -4.30
C SER A 495 -27.91 15.96 -3.23
N TYR A 496 -27.89 14.98 -2.32
CA TYR A 496 -26.86 14.88 -1.28
C TYR A 496 -25.45 14.69 -1.87
N THR A 497 -25.29 13.77 -2.83
CA THR A 497 -23.97 13.47 -3.41
C THR A 497 -23.44 14.68 -4.18
N LYS A 498 -24.22 15.25 -5.10
CA LYS A 498 -23.76 16.38 -5.93
C LYS A 498 -23.47 17.63 -5.09
N ARG A 499 -24.43 18.03 -4.25
CA ARG A 499 -24.29 19.24 -3.43
C ARG A 499 -23.20 19.07 -2.37
N GLY A 500 -23.07 17.89 -1.79
CA GLY A 500 -22.04 17.56 -0.82
C GLY A 500 -20.64 17.58 -1.41
N LEU A 501 -20.44 16.94 -2.58
CA LEU A 501 -19.14 16.95 -3.27
C LEU A 501 -18.74 18.35 -3.76
N GLU A 502 -19.70 19.16 -4.22
CA GLU A 502 -19.46 20.57 -4.58
C GLU A 502 -19.08 21.41 -3.35
N PHE A 503 -19.77 21.22 -2.22
CA PHE A 503 -19.51 21.94 -0.97
C PHE A 503 -18.14 21.57 -0.38
N TYR A 504 -17.80 20.28 -0.36
CA TYR A 504 -16.56 19.74 0.21
C TYR A 504 -15.45 19.52 -0.81
N ALA A 505 -15.49 20.18 -1.97
CA ALA A 505 -14.55 19.93 -3.07
C ALA A 505 -13.06 20.03 -2.68
N SER A 506 -12.73 20.83 -1.66
CA SER A 506 -11.38 20.98 -1.10
C SER A 506 -11.21 20.36 0.30
N ASP A 507 -12.20 19.63 0.80
CA ASP A 507 -12.18 18.96 2.10
C ASP A 507 -12.35 17.45 1.95
N SER A 508 -11.21 16.76 1.95
CA SER A 508 -11.14 15.29 1.88
C SER A 508 -11.90 14.58 3.01
N ARG A 509 -12.05 15.21 4.19
CA ARG A 509 -12.85 14.66 5.30
C ARG A 509 -14.33 14.69 4.94
N GLY A 510 -14.84 15.86 4.55
CA GLY A 510 -16.22 16.02 4.11
C GLY A 510 -16.54 15.11 2.93
N CYS A 511 -15.67 15.06 1.91
CA CYS A 511 -15.80 14.11 0.80
C CYS A 511 -15.87 12.65 1.29
N GLY A 512 -15.08 12.28 2.30
CA GLY A 512 -15.13 10.94 2.90
C GLY A 512 -16.50 10.61 3.51
N GLU A 513 -17.14 11.56 4.18
CA GLU A 513 -18.49 11.40 4.70
C GLU A 513 -19.52 11.27 3.56
N ILE A 514 -19.46 12.16 2.56
CA ILE A 514 -20.36 12.12 1.41
C ILE A 514 -20.29 10.75 0.72
N VAL A 515 -19.08 10.27 0.40
CA VAL A 515 -18.90 8.96 -0.26
C VAL A 515 -19.42 7.81 0.60
N THR A 516 -19.20 7.86 1.92
CA THR A 516 -19.68 6.81 2.85
C THR A 516 -21.21 6.75 2.89
N VAL A 517 -21.87 7.91 2.92
CA VAL A 517 -23.33 8.03 2.98
C VAL A 517 -23.97 7.73 1.61
N THR A 518 -23.38 8.19 0.51
CA THR A 518 -23.75 7.81 -0.87
C THR A 518 -23.72 6.29 -1.02
N LEU A 519 -22.63 5.63 -0.59
CA LEU A 519 -22.54 4.17 -0.62
C LEU A 519 -23.62 3.52 0.26
N SER A 520 -23.88 4.07 1.45
CA SER A 520 -24.93 3.57 2.35
C SER A 520 -26.30 3.57 1.66
N MET A 521 -26.68 4.65 0.98
CA MET A 521 -27.93 4.73 0.22
C MET A 521 -27.98 3.71 -0.93
N VAL A 522 -26.89 3.55 -1.69
CA VAL A 522 -26.78 2.54 -2.76
C VAL A 522 -27.01 1.13 -2.21
N LEU A 523 -26.40 0.79 -1.08
CA LEU A 523 -26.55 -0.53 -0.47
C LEU A 523 -27.92 -0.73 0.19
N ILE A 524 -28.56 0.33 0.70
CA ILE A 524 -29.96 0.26 1.16
C ILE A 524 -30.87 -0.14 0.00
N ILE A 525 -30.72 0.50 -1.16
CA ILE A 525 -31.50 0.19 -2.37
C ILE A 525 -31.23 -1.26 -2.82
N ASP A 526 -29.98 -1.71 -2.82
CA ASP A 526 -29.62 -3.10 -3.13
C ASP A 526 -30.24 -4.12 -2.16
N MET A 527 -30.23 -3.82 -0.84
CA MET A 527 -30.84 -4.68 0.17
C MET A 527 -32.36 -4.80 -0.02
N LEU A 528 -33.05 -3.70 -0.33
CA LEU A 528 -34.48 -3.71 -0.63
C LEU A 528 -34.78 -4.49 -1.92
N ALA A 529 -34.01 -4.26 -2.98
CA ALA A 529 -34.14 -5.01 -4.22
C ALA A 529 -33.90 -6.52 -4.03
N CYS A 530 -32.85 -6.90 -3.28
CA CYS A 530 -32.54 -8.30 -2.96
C CYS A 530 -33.61 -8.98 -2.09
N LYS A 531 -34.37 -8.23 -1.28
CA LYS A 531 -35.47 -8.80 -0.50
C LYS A 531 -36.66 -9.17 -1.39
N HIS A 532 -37.07 -8.27 -2.27
CA HIS A 532 -38.24 -8.49 -3.14
C HIS A 532 -37.91 -9.33 -4.37
N TYR A 533 -36.66 -9.31 -4.83
CA TYR A 533 -36.17 -10.09 -5.96
C TYR A 533 -34.95 -10.92 -5.54
N PRO A 534 -35.14 -12.08 -4.89
CA PRO A 534 -34.05 -12.91 -4.37
C PRO A 534 -33.03 -13.35 -5.43
N ILE A 535 -33.45 -13.48 -6.69
CA ILE A 535 -32.55 -13.79 -7.82
C ILE A 535 -31.38 -12.79 -7.93
N LEU A 536 -31.57 -11.53 -7.54
CA LEU A 536 -30.49 -10.52 -7.53
C LEU A 536 -29.32 -10.95 -6.63
N LYS A 537 -29.56 -11.71 -5.55
CA LYS A 537 -28.50 -12.20 -4.64
C LYS A 537 -27.55 -13.18 -5.30
N GLU A 538 -27.96 -13.84 -6.38
CA GLU A 538 -27.11 -14.76 -7.13
C GLU A 538 -26.14 -14.03 -8.07
N HIS A 539 -26.40 -12.74 -8.34
CA HIS A 539 -25.62 -11.86 -9.21
C HIS A 539 -24.69 -10.98 -8.39
N LYS A 540 -23.46 -10.78 -8.87
CA LYS A 540 -22.49 -9.89 -8.21
C LYS A 540 -23.04 -8.47 -8.08
N LEU A 541 -22.64 -7.75 -7.03
CA LEU A 541 -23.01 -6.33 -6.91
C LEU A 541 -22.30 -5.50 -7.99
N GLY A 542 -21.03 -5.80 -8.27
CA GLY A 542 -20.23 -5.09 -9.27
C GLY A 542 -19.50 -3.85 -8.75
N ILE A 543 -19.56 -3.61 -7.43
CA ILE A 543 -18.74 -2.60 -6.74
C ILE A 543 -17.47 -3.27 -6.23
N ASP A 544 -16.30 -2.72 -6.56
CA ASP A 544 -15.02 -3.11 -5.94
C ASP A 544 -14.77 -2.22 -4.71
N PRO A 545 -14.71 -2.77 -3.48
CA PRO A 545 -14.54 -1.97 -2.27
C PRO A 545 -13.10 -1.52 -2.02
N THR A 546 -12.12 -1.86 -2.87
CA THR A 546 -10.70 -1.50 -2.67
C THR A 546 -10.49 0.00 -2.44
N PHE A 547 -11.30 0.85 -3.06
CA PHE A 547 -11.19 2.30 -2.88
C PHE A 547 -11.52 2.80 -1.48
N LEU A 548 -12.27 2.03 -0.68
CA LEU A 548 -12.67 2.42 0.68
C LEU A 548 -11.45 2.61 1.59
N GLN A 549 -10.28 2.05 1.23
CA GLN A 549 -9.02 2.24 1.96
C GLN A 549 -8.51 3.69 1.96
N TYR A 550 -8.95 4.52 1.02
CA TYR A 550 -8.52 5.92 0.89
C TYR A 550 -9.49 6.90 1.58
N VAL A 551 -10.68 6.45 1.96
CA VAL A 551 -11.74 7.29 2.55
C VAL A 551 -11.30 7.79 3.93
N PHE A 552 -11.50 9.08 4.18
CA PHE A 552 -11.28 9.72 5.48
C PHE A 552 -12.50 9.53 6.37
N VAL A 553 -12.35 8.72 7.42
CA VAL A 553 -13.37 8.43 8.43
C VAL A 553 -12.85 8.79 9.82
N PRO A 554 -13.08 10.03 10.29
CA PRO A 554 -12.50 10.51 11.54
C PRO A 554 -13.11 9.84 12.77
N THR A 555 -14.42 9.55 12.76
CA THR A 555 -15.12 9.03 13.93
C THR A 555 -15.11 7.50 14.00
N VAL A 556 -15.20 6.94 15.21
CA VAL A 556 -15.33 5.49 15.41
C VAL A 556 -16.64 4.96 14.81
N ALA A 557 -17.73 5.73 14.87
CA ALA A 557 -19.01 5.37 14.28
C ALA A 557 -18.91 5.25 12.75
N SER A 558 -18.31 6.25 12.09
CA SER A 558 -18.08 6.22 10.63
C SER A 558 -17.14 5.07 10.22
N LYS A 559 -16.10 4.78 11.02
CA LYS A 559 -15.24 3.60 10.79
C LYS A 559 -16.02 2.30 10.86
N LYS A 560 -16.85 2.11 11.90
CA LYS A 560 -17.72 0.93 12.04
C LYS A 560 -18.69 0.82 10.86
N LEU A 561 -19.30 1.91 10.43
CA LEU A 561 -20.18 1.93 9.27
C LEU A 561 -19.43 1.50 8.00
N LEU A 562 -18.28 2.10 7.71
CA LEU A 562 -17.47 1.79 6.53
C LEU A 562 -17.15 0.28 6.44
N CYS A 563 -16.80 -0.33 7.56
CA CYS A 563 -16.52 -1.77 7.64
C CYS A 563 -17.73 -2.64 7.34
N GLU A 564 -18.92 -2.17 7.69
CA GLU A 564 -20.15 -2.89 7.47
C GLU A 564 -20.63 -2.77 6.02
N LEU A 565 -20.42 -1.59 5.42
CA LEU A 565 -20.59 -1.40 3.98
C LEU A 565 -19.66 -2.35 3.19
N GLU A 566 -18.38 -2.40 3.55
CA GLU A 566 -17.41 -3.29 2.92
C GLU A 566 -17.76 -4.77 3.10
N ARG A 567 -18.16 -5.19 4.31
CA ARG A 567 -18.63 -6.56 4.57
C ARG A 567 -19.79 -6.94 3.67
N TYR A 568 -20.75 -6.04 3.50
CA TYR A 568 -21.89 -6.28 2.64
C TYR A 568 -21.47 -6.47 1.17
N ILE A 569 -20.64 -5.56 0.64
CA ILE A 569 -20.14 -5.64 -0.75
C ILE A 569 -19.36 -6.94 -0.98
N ASN A 570 -18.40 -7.25 -0.11
CA ASN A 570 -17.59 -8.45 -0.21
C ASN A 570 -18.46 -9.71 -0.16
N ARG A 571 -19.42 -9.78 0.76
CA ARG A 571 -20.38 -10.89 0.84
C ARG A 571 -21.17 -11.04 -0.46
N ARG A 572 -21.77 -9.95 -0.96
CA ARG A 572 -22.54 -9.97 -2.21
C ARG A 572 -21.70 -10.42 -3.40
N ASN A 573 -20.47 -9.97 -3.53
CA ASN A 573 -19.61 -10.34 -4.65
C ASN A 573 -19.06 -11.78 -4.55
N THR A 574 -18.85 -12.31 -3.34
CA THR A 574 -18.27 -13.64 -3.11
C THR A 574 -19.30 -14.76 -3.11
N GLU A 575 -20.51 -14.52 -2.61
CA GLU A 575 -21.61 -15.50 -2.59
C GLU A 575 -22.31 -15.65 -3.96
N SER A 576 -22.07 -14.73 -4.89
CA SER A 576 -22.71 -14.72 -6.20
C SER A 576 -21.99 -15.59 -7.22
N CYS A 577 -22.78 -16.30 -8.04
CA CYS A 577 -22.27 -17.14 -9.13
C CYS A 577 -22.33 -16.45 -10.49
N TYR A 578 -23.15 -15.41 -10.62
CA TYR A 578 -23.46 -14.78 -11.90
C TYR A 578 -22.92 -13.35 -12.01
N PRO A 579 -22.79 -12.81 -13.24
CA PRO A 579 -22.34 -11.44 -13.47
C PRO A 579 -23.22 -10.37 -12.80
N SER A 580 -22.72 -9.14 -12.72
CA SER A 580 -23.45 -8.03 -12.08
C SER A 580 -24.66 -7.57 -12.91
N SER A 581 -25.65 -6.97 -12.22
CA SER A 581 -26.82 -6.36 -12.85
C SER A 581 -26.49 -5.23 -13.84
N ILE A 582 -25.29 -4.65 -13.71
CA ILE A 582 -24.79 -3.56 -14.57
C ILE A 582 -23.74 -4.04 -15.59
N GLU A 583 -23.62 -5.35 -15.84
CA GLU A 583 -22.70 -5.82 -16.88
C GLU A 583 -23.03 -5.23 -18.27
N PRO A 584 -22.03 -4.87 -19.09
CA PRO A 584 -22.29 -4.23 -20.39
C PRO A 584 -22.93 -5.15 -21.43
N ARG A 585 -22.50 -6.41 -21.50
CA ARG A 585 -22.93 -7.38 -22.53
C ARG A 585 -23.94 -8.38 -21.97
N ARG A 586 -24.85 -8.85 -22.84
CA ARG A 586 -25.89 -9.81 -22.47
C ARG A 586 -25.49 -11.24 -22.81
N SER A 587 -25.73 -12.13 -21.87
CA SER A 587 -25.51 -13.57 -21.97
C SER A 587 -26.65 -14.32 -21.30
N LYS A 588 -26.68 -15.65 -21.45
CA LYS A 588 -27.66 -16.52 -20.75
C LYS A 588 -27.59 -16.38 -19.22
N GLU A 589 -26.44 -15.95 -18.69
CA GLU A 589 -26.16 -15.79 -17.27
C GLU A 589 -26.52 -14.39 -16.75
N SER A 590 -26.91 -13.48 -17.64
CA SER A 590 -27.27 -12.10 -17.29
C SER A 590 -28.54 -12.00 -16.45
N LEU A 591 -28.59 -11.04 -15.53
CA LEU A 591 -29.76 -10.83 -14.66
C LEU A 591 -31.03 -10.63 -15.48
N SER A 592 -30.98 -9.78 -16.51
CA SER A 592 -32.13 -9.47 -17.36
C SER A 592 -32.71 -10.73 -18.02
N VAL A 593 -31.82 -11.57 -18.58
CA VAL A 593 -32.19 -12.81 -19.26
C VAL A 593 -32.75 -13.82 -18.27
N ARG A 594 -32.05 -14.06 -17.16
CA ARG A 594 -32.49 -15.02 -16.15
C ARG A 594 -33.81 -14.61 -15.51
N PHE A 595 -33.98 -13.32 -15.21
CA PHE A 595 -35.22 -12.79 -14.64
C PHE A 595 -36.39 -12.94 -15.61
N ALA A 596 -36.27 -12.43 -16.84
CA ALA A 596 -37.32 -12.57 -17.85
C ALA A 596 -37.62 -14.02 -18.19
N SER A 597 -36.61 -14.89 -18.14
CA SER A 597 -36.80 -16.32 -18.32
C SER A 597 -37.59 -16.96 -17.19
N GLN A 598 -37.77 -16.36 -16.01
CA GLN A 598 -38.53 -16.96 -14.90
C GLN A 598 -39.87 -16.26 -14.65
N ASP A 599 -40.00 -15.02 -15.12
CA ASP A 599 -41.18 -14.20 -14.91
C ASP A 599 -42.30 -14.51 -15.93
N ALA A 600 -43.50 -14.83 -15.43
CA ALA A 600 -44.63 -15.23 -16.27
C ALA A 600 -45.19 -14.07 -17.12
N LEU A 601 -45.17 -12.84 -16.60
CA LEU A 601 -45.67 -11.66 -17.30
C LEU A 601 -44.74 -11.28 -18.47
N MET A 602 -43.43 -11.29 -18.23
CA MET A 602 -42.42 -11.06 -19.26
C MET A 602 -42.47 -12.14 -20.33
N ARG A 603 -42.55 -13.43 -19.99
CA ARG A 603 -42.72 -14.50 -20.98
C ARG A 603 -44.00 -14.34 -21.82
N SER A 604 -45.13 -14.01 -21.18
CA SER A 604 -46.38 -13.76 -21.90
C SER A 604 -46.27 -12.57 -22.86
N THR A 605 -45.58 -11.51 -22.42
CA THR A 605 -45.31 -10.32 -23.24
C THR A 605 -44.42 -10.67 -24.42
N LEU A 606 -43.36 -11.46 -24.20
CA LEU A 606 -42.48 -11.96 -25.27
C LEU A 606 -43.27 -12.75 -26.32
N THR A 607 -44.14 -13.67 -25.89
CA THR A 607 -44.99 -14.44 -26.80
C THR A 607 -45.88 -13.53 -27.65
N LYS A 608 -46.52 -12.51 -27.06
CA LYS A 608 -47.35 -11.55 -27.81
C LYS A 608 -46.54 -10.77 -28.85
N ILE A 609 -45.32 -10.34 -28.51
CA ILE A 609 -44.43 -9.64 -29.45
C ILE A 609 -44.00 -10.58 -30.57
N GLN A 610 -43.67 -11.84 -30.26
CA GLN A 610 -43.31 -12.86 -31.24
C GLN A 610 -44.47 -13.17 -32.19
N GLU A 611 -45.69 -13.31 -31.68
CA GLU A 611 -46.91 -13.48 -32.48
C GLU A 611 -47.14 -12.30 -33.42
N LYS A 612 -47.00 -11.06 -32.92
CA LYS A 612 -47.10 -9.85 -33.74
C LYS A 612 -46.01 -9.80 -34.82
N CYS A 613 -44.78 -10.16 -34.46
CA CYS A 613 -43.66 -10.24 -35.41
C CYS A 613 -43.96 -11.25 -36.52
N LYS A 614 -44.48 -12.44 -36.17
CA LYS A 614 -44.89 -13.48 -37.13
C LYS A 614 -46.02 -13.01 -38.05
N ALA A 615 -47.07 -12.39 -37.50
CA ALA A 615 -48.16 -11.85 -38.30
C ALA A 615 -47.69 -10.76 -39.28
N ASN A 616 -46.74 -9.91 -38.87
CA ASN A 616 -46.15 -8.89 -39.75
C ASN A 616 -45.29 -9.52 -40.87
N GLN A 617 -44.56 -10.61 -40.59
CA GLN A 617 -43.79 -11.36 -41.59
C GLN A 617 -44.71 -12.03 -42.61
N GLU A 618 -45.79 -12.66 -42.16
CA GLU A 618 -46.80 -13.26 -43.03
C GLU A 618 -47.46 -12.20 -43.92
N ALA A 619 -47.89 -11.08 -43.33
CA ALA A 619 -48.45 -9.96 -44.09
C ALA A 619 -47.46 -9.42 -45.13
N LYS A 620 -46.17 -9.34 -44.79
CA LYS A 620 -45.14 -8.86 -45.73
C LYS A 620 -44.88 -9.86 -46.87
N THR A 621 -44.93 -11.15 -46.57
CA THR A 621 -44.80 -12.21 -47.56
C THR A 621 -45.96 -12.17 -48.55
N VAL A 622 -47.19 -12.03 -48.04
CA VAL A 622 -48.40 -11.88 -48.88
C VAL A 622 -48.33 -10.60 -49.72
N GLU A 623 -47.90 -9.47 -49.14
CA GLU A 623 -47.70 -8.22 -49.90
C GLU A 623 -46.71 -8.44 -51.05
N HIS A 624 -45.58 -9.12 -50.80
CA HIS A 624 -44.58 -9.43 -51.82
C HIS A 624 -45.13 -10.33 -52.92
N GLU A 625 -45.81 -11.42 -52.55
CA GLU A 625 -46.45 -12.34 -53.50
C GLU A 625 -47.51 -11.66 -54.36
N CYS A 626 -48.37 -10.81 -53.76
CA CYS A 626 -49.38 -10.05 -54.49
C CYS A 626 -48.76 -9.05 -55.47
N GLN A 627 -47.72 -8.32 -55.06
CA GLN A 627 -47.02 -7.38 -55.94
C GLN A 627 -46.23 -8.10 -57.04
N MET A 628 -45.67 -9.29 -56.75
CA MET A 628 -45.03 -10.15 -57.76
C MET A 628 -46.04 -10.63 -58.80
N ALA A 629 -47.21 -11.11 -58.36
CA ALA A 629 -48.29 -11.52 -59.25
C ALA A 629 -48.80 -10.35 -60.11
N TYR A 630 -48.89 -9.15 -59.54
CA TYR A 630 -49.25 -7.94 -60.27
C TYR A 630 -48.19 -7.58 -61.33
N HIS A 631 -46.91 -7.62 -60.95
CA HIS A 631 -45.81 -7.43 -61.89
C HIS A 631 -45.86 -8.45 -63.05
N ASP A 632 -46.09 -9.74 -62.75
CA ASP A 632 -46.18 -10.79 -63.76
C ASP A 632 -47.39 -10.61 -64.70
N ASP A 633 -48.53 -10.14 -64.19
CA ASP A 633 -49.67 -9.77 -65.02
C ASP A 633 -49.35 -8.60 -65.95
N LEU A 634 -48.71 -7.53 -65.43
CA LEU A 634 -48.24 -6.42 -66.26
C LEU A 634 -47.27 -6.89 -67.35
N GLN A 635 -46.32 -7.79 -67.04
CA GLN A 635 -45.41 -8.39 -68.02
C GLN A 635 -46.17 -9.16 -69.10
N ASN A 636 -47.21 -9.91 -68.73
CA ASN A 636 -48.06 -10.62 -69.68
C ASN A 636 -48.87 -9.66 -70.57
N GLN A 637 -49.37 -8.55 -70.03
CA GLN A 637 -50.04 -7.50 -70.81
C GLN A 637 -49.06 -6.80 -71.78
N ILE A 638 -47.85 -6.47 -71.33
CA ILE A 638 -46.79 -5.87 -72.17
C ILE A 638 -46.45 -6.77 -73.36
N ARG A 639 -46.36 -8.09 -73.15
CA ARG A 639 -46.12 -9.08 -74.23
C ARG A 639 -47.23 -9.09 -75.28
N LYS A 640 -48.49 -8.82 -74.90
CA LYS A 640 -49.65 -8.79 -75.82
C LYS A 640 -49.70 -7.54 -76.69
N GLU A 641 -49.14 -6.41 -76.25
CA GLU A 641 -49.20 -5.12 -76.96
C GLU A 641 -48.23 -5.01 -78.17
N GLY A 642 -47.40 -6.03 -78.44
CA GLY A 642 -46.59 -6.12 -79.67
C GLY A 642 -45.47 -5.06 -79.78
N SER A 643 -45.80 -3.83 -80.21
CA SER A 643 -44.85 -2.75 -80.53
C SER A 643 -45.26 -1.40 -79.91
N CYS A 644 -44.31 -0.58 -79.45
CA CYS A 644 -44.59 0.77 -78.93
C CYS A 644 -45.01 1.71 -80.07
N SER A 645 -46.19 2.32 -79.95
CA SER A 645 -46.72 3.33 -80.88
C SER A 645 -46.40 4.77 -80.43
N CYS A 646 -45.34 4.94 -79.64
CA CYS A 646 -44.99 6.19 -79.01
C CYS A 646 -44.43 7.17 -80.05
N TYR A 647 -44.81 8.44 -79.97
CA TYR A 647 -44.27 9.49 -80.83
C TYR A 647 -44.00 10.78 -80.05
N TRP A 648 -43.12 11.59 -80.61
CA TRP A 648 -42.72 12.88 -80.05
C TRP A 648 -43.36 14.00 -80.85
N GLU A 649 -44.09 14.88 -80.17
CA GLU A 649 -44.68 16.06 -80.75
C GLU A 649 -43.91 17.31 -80.30
N HIS A 650 -43.55 18.17 -81.27
CA HIS A 650 -42.83 19.41 -81.02
C HIS A 650 -43.80 20.60 -81.15
N TYR A 651 -44.14 21.22 -80.03
CA TYR A 651 -44.98 22.41 -80.01
C TYR A 651 -44.31 23.51 -79.17
N GLN A 652 -44.12 24.69 -79.77
CA GLN A 652 -43.54 25.89 -79.11
C GLN A 652 -42.22 25.62 -78.35
N ASN A 653 -41.22 25.02 -79.00
CA ASN A 653 -39.92 24.66 -78.38
C ASN A 653 -39.99 23.69 -77.18
N ARG A 654 -41.13 23.03 -76.94
CA ARG A 654 -41.28 21.96 -75.94
C ARG A 654 -41.51 20.62 -76.65
N LYS A 655 -40.84 19.57 -76.18
CA LYS A 655 -41.02 18.19 -76.66
C LYS A 655 -42.05 17.49 -75.77
N TYR A 656 -43.15 17.02 -76.36
CA TYR A 656 -44.18 16.24 -75.68
C TYR A 656 -44.06 14.77 -76.10
N HIS A 657 -43.90 13.86 -75.14
CA HIS A 657 -43.84 12.43 -75.39
C HIS A 657 -45.22 11.80 -75.16
N HIS A 658 -45.88 11.40 -76.24
CA HIS A 658 -47.16 10.68 -76.17
C HIS A 658 -46.88 9.20 -75.91
N LYS A 659 -46.95 8.81 -74.64
CA LYS A 659 -46.69 7.44 -74.19
C LYS A 659 -47.82 6.53 -74.64
N CYS A 660 -47.49 5.48 -75.39
CA CYS A 660 -48.45 4.43 -75.69
C CYS A 660 -48.76 3.59 -74.44
N ARG A 661 -49.84 2.80 -74.50
CA ARG A 661 -50.24 1.89 -73.41
C ARG A 661 -49.10 0.97 -72.98
N LYS A 662 -48.35 0.39 -73.93
CA LYS A 662 -47.17 -0.45 -73.64
C LYS A 662 -46.13 0.27 -72.78
N CYS A 663 -45.79 1.52 -73.09
CA CYS A 663 -44.82 2.30 -72.29
C CYS A 663 -45.35 2.75 -70.94
N ASN A 664 -46.67 2.88 -70.77
CA ASN A 664 -47.26 3.13 -69.46
C ASN A 664 -47.21 1.86 -68.59
N LEU A 665 -47.54 0.69 -69.16
CA LEU A 665 -47.42 -0.60 -68.46
C LEU A 665 -45.95 -0.92 -68.10
N GLU A 666 -45.00 -0.65 -68.99
CA GLU A 666 -43.56 -0.82 -68.70
C GLU A 666 -43.07 0.12 -67.61
N LYS A 667 -43.60 1.35 -67.55
CA LYS A 667 -43.29 2.31 -66.47
C LYS A 667 -43.88 1.84 -65.15
N GLU A 668 -45.14 1.43 -65.16
CA GLU A 668 -45.85 0.93 -63.99
C GLU A 668 -45.17 -0.32 -63.43
N ALA A 669 -44.81 -1.29 -64.28
CA ALA A 669 -44.08 -2.48 -63.87
C ALA A 669 -42.73 -2.15 -63.22
N LYS A 670 -41.99 -1.16 -63.76
CA LYS A 670 -40.69 -0.71 -63.22
C LYS A 670 -40.80 0.07 -61.90
N GLU A 671 -41.96 0.61 -61.58
CA GLU A 671 -42.19 1.45 -60.39
C GLU A 671 -42.83 0.65 -59.23
N ILE A 672 -42.96 -0.68 -59.37
CA ILE A 672 -43.44 -1.55 -58.28
C ILE A 672 -42.31 -1.75 -57.28
N GLU A 673 -42.30 -0.88 -56.27
CA GLU A 673 -41.31 -0.87 -55.20
C GLU A 673 -41.93 -1.26 -53.86
N LEU A 674 -41.22 -2.11 -53.11
CA LEU A 674 -41.59 -2.56 -51.77
C LEU A 674 -40.66 -1.96 -50.71
N SER A 675 -41.24 -1.56 -49.57
CA SER A 675 -40.48 -1.22 -48.37
C SER A 675 -39.98 -2.49 -47.66
N PHE A 676 -38.90 -2.39 -46.89
CA PHE A 676 -38.44 -3.48 -46.04
C PHE A 676 -39.23 -3.53 -44.73
N TYR A 677 -39.51 -4.74 -44.25
CA TYR A 677 -40.01 -4.99 -42.90
C TYR A 677 -38.83 -5.43 -42.01
N GLU A 678 -38.49 -4.62 -41.02
CA GLU A 678 -37.53 -4.96 -39.97
C GLU A 678 -38.25 -5.64 -38.80
N GLN A 679 -37.77 -6.83 -38.42
CA GLN A 679 -38.30 -7.60 -37.29
C GLN A 679 -38.37 -6.77 -36.01
N LEU A 680 -39.35 -7.05 -35.14
CA LEU A 680 -39.55 -6.29 -33.89
C LEU A 680 -38.52 -6.62 -32.82
N LEU A 681 -37.93 -7.82 -32.87
CA LEU A 681 -36.97 -8.32 -31.88
C LEU A 681 -35.76 -8.95 -32.58
N PRO A 682 -34.62 -9.07 -31.89
CA PRO A 682 -33.45 -9.80 -32.39
C PRO A 682 -33.77 -11.30 -32.60
N PRO A 683 -33.03 -12.01 -33.48
CA PRO A 683 -33.31 -13.41 -33.78
C PRO A 683 -33.00 -14.36 -32.61
N ASP A 684 -32.05 -14.00 -31.75
CA ASP A 684 -31.56 -14.84 -30.67
C ASP A 684 -32.40 -14.69 -29.38
N GLU A 685 -32.80 -15.81 -28.79
CA GLU A 685 -33.69 -15.85 -27.62
C GLU A 685 -33.12 -15.13 -26.38
N ILE A 686 -31.80 -15.20 -26.16
CA ILE A 686 -31.13 -14.51 -25.04
C ILE A 686 -31.35 -13.00 -25.17
N HIS A 687 -31.21 -12.48 -26.37
CA HIS A 687 -31.39 -11.05 -26.66
C HIS A 687 -32.87 -10.65 -26.60
N GLN A 688 -33.79 -11.52 -27.03
CA GLN A 688 -35.23 -11.28 -26.88
C GLN A 688 -35.65 -11.18 -25.42
N LEU A 689 -35.17 -12.09 -24.56
CA LEU A 689 -35.42 -12.05 -23.12
C LEU A 689 -34.83 -10.78 -22.48
N ALA A 690 -33.63 -10.38 -22.91
CA ALA A 690 -33.00 -9.14 -22.44
C ALA A 690 -33.83 -7.91 -22.82
N VAL A 691 -34.35 -7.82 -24.05
CA VAL A 691 -35.21 -6.70 -24.49
C VAL A 691 -36.50 -6.65 -23.69
N VAL A 692 -37.18 -7.78 -23.52
CA VAL A 692 -38.45 -7.81 -22.77
C VAL A 692 -38.26 -7.48 -21.30
N PHE A 693 -37.12 -7.86 -20.70
CA PHE A 693 -36.78 -7.43 -19.36
C PHE A 693 -36.71 -5.90 -19.25
N GLU A 694 -36.08 -5.21 -20.20
CA GLU A 694 -36.00 -3.75 -20.17
C GLU A 694 -37.39 -3.12 -20.32
N LEU A 695 -38.21 -3.60 -21.28
CA LEU A 695 -39.59 -3.11 -21.49
C LEU A 695 -40.48 -3.23 -20.24
N LYS A 696 -40.26 -4.27 -19.43
CA LYS A 696 -41.10 -4.62 -18.28
C LYS A 696 -40.34 -4.53 -16.95
N GLN A 697 -39.28 -3.74 -16.88
CA GLN A 697 -38.35 -3.83 -15.76
C GLN A 697 -39.02 -3.45 -14.42
N PRO A 698 -38.88 -4.26 -13.37
CA PRO A 698 -39.39 -3.88 -12.06
C PRO A 698 -38.60 -2.72 -11.44
N TYR A 699 -39.31 -1.76 -10.87
CA TYR A 699 -38.77 -0.50 -10.36
C TYR A 699 -37.55 -0.64 -9.45
N LEU A 700 -37.57 -1.56 -8.47
CA LEU A 700 -36.46 -1.71 -7.51
C LEU A 700 -35.17 -2.16 -8.19
N LEU A 701 -35.25 -2.97 -9.26
CA LEU A 701 -34.08 -3.37 -10.04
C LEU A 701 -33.56 -2.21 -10.90
N VAL A 702 -34.46 -1.38 -11.43
CA VAL A 702 -34.07 -0.14 -12.14
C VAL A 702 -33.30 0.78 -11.20
N ALA A 703 -33.89 1.05 -10.01
CA ALA A 703 -33.31 1.92 -9.00
C ALA A 703 -31.95 1.41 -8.50
N GLN A 704 -31.81 0.09 -8.30
CA GLN A 704 -30.54 -0.53 -7.92
C GLN A 704 -29.45 -0.30 -8.98
N ARG A 705 -29.72 -0.59 -10.26
CA ARG A 705 -28.75 -0.33 -11.35
C ARG A 705 -28.39 1.14 -11.43
N ARG A 706 -29.38 2.03 -11.35
CA ARG A 706 -29.19 3.47 -11.42
C ARG A 706 -28.33 3.99 -10.27
N ALA A 707 -28.55 3.53 -9.05
CA ALA A 707 -27.81 3.97 -7.87
C ALA A 707 -26.31 3.62 -7.98
N ILE A 708 -25.98 2.41 -8.44
CA ILE A 708 -24.57 1.99 -8.62
C ILE A 708 -23.89 2.81 -9.72
N LEU A 709 -24.56 2.98 -10.85
CA LEU A 709 -24.02 3.72 -12.00
C LEU A 709 -23.88 5.21 -11.66
N PHE A 710 -24.85 5.81 -10.97
CA PHE A 710 -24.75 7.17 -10.46
C PHE A 710 -23.55 7.36 -9.54
N MET A 711 -23.36 6.45 -8.58
CA MET A 711 -22.20 6.49 -7.69
C MET A 711 -20.88 6.43 -8.47
N SER A 712 -20.81 5.58 -9.50
CA SER A 712 -19.63 5.47 -10.35
C SER A 712 -19.33 6.78 -11.10
N GLU A 713 -20.36 7.44 -11.67
CA GLU A 713 -20.23 8.70 -12.41
C GLU A 713 -19.74 9.87 -11.52
N GLU A 714 -20.26 9.94 -10.29
CA GLU A 714 -19.94 11.04 -9.37
C GLU A 714 -18.59 10.86 -8.67
N ILE A 715 -18.17 9.62 -8.39
CA ILE A 715 -17.01 9.37 -7.52
C ILE A 715 -15.79 8.88 -8.31
N CYS A 716 -15.96 8.15 -9.42
CA CYS A 716 -14.84 7.56 -10.17
C CYS A 716 -14.25 8.53 -11.21
N CYS A 717 -12.94 8.43 -11.47
CA CYS A 717 -12.28 9.15 -12.56
C CYS A 717 -12.50 8.45 -13.91
N ASP A 718 -12.64 7.12 -13.89
CA ASP A 718 -13.00 6.34 -15.07
C ASP A 718 -14.45 6.61 -15.44
N LYS A 719 -14.70 6.83 -16.73
CA LYS A 719 -16.06 6.96 -17.25
C LYS A 719 -16.59 5.58 -17.60
N TRP A 720 -17.76 5.24 -17.06
CA TRP A 720 -18.45 3.99 -17.36
C TRP A 720 -18.87 3.90 -18.84
N TYR A 721 -19.14 5.04 -19.49
CA TYR A 721 -19.64 5.11 -20.85
C TYR A 721 -18.66 5.78 -21.83
N ASP A 722 -18.57 5.25 -23.04
CA ASP A 722 -17.93 5.89 -24.19
C ASP A 722 -18.92 6.76 -24.97
N VAL A 723 -18.49 7.99 -25.27
CA VAL A 723 -19.26 8.95 -26.06
C VAL A 723 -19.45 8.40 -27.48
N THR A 724 -20.66 7.95 -27.75
CA THR A 724 -21.05 7.26 -28.99
C THR A 724 -22.49 7.61 -29.35
N ASP A 725 -22.84 7.44 -30.63
CA ASP A 725 -24.24 7.48 -31.04
C ASP A 725 -25.01 6.40 -30.29
N ARG A 726 -26.17 6.77 -29.73
CA ARG A 726 -27.01 5.88 -28.94
C ARG A 726 -28.39 5.74 -29.56
N TYR A 727 -28.86 4.50 -29.64
CA TYR A 727 -30.22 4.16 -30.02
C TYR A 727 -30.80 3.22 -28.98
N LEU A 728 -31.81 3.68 -28.23
CA LEU A 728 -32.29 2.98 -27.04
C LEU A 728 -33.48 2.08 -27.36
N TRP A 729 -33.61 0.97 -26.63
CA TRP A 729 -34.76 0.07 -26.79
C TRP A 729 -36.05 0.69 -26.24
N SER A 730 -35.99 1.56 -25.23
CA SER A 730 -37.13 2.36 -24.77
C SER A 730 -37.65 3.36 -25.81
N GLU A 731 -36.84 3.73 -26.81
CA GLU A 731 -37.20 4.64 -27.90
C GLU A 731 -37.75 3.89 -29.13
N GLU A 732 -37.87 2.56 -29.09
CA GLU A 732 -38.53 1.78 -30.14
C GLU A 732 -40.04 1.95 -30.07
N SER A 733 -40.55 2.92 -30.84
CA SER A 733 -41.97 3.25 -30.93
C SER A 733 -42.86 2.06 -31.27
N ARG A 734 -42.35 1.09 -32.03
CA ARG A 734 -43.10 -0.14 -32.38
C ARG A 734 -43.33 -1.07 -31.17
N LEU A 735 -42.61 -0.86 -30.07
CA LEU A 735 -42.69 -1.67 -28.85
C LEU A 735 -43.35 -0.93 -27.68
N PHE A 736 -43.77 0.34 -27.86
CA PHE A 736 -44.36 1.15 -26.78
C PHE A 736 -45.60 0.53 -26.14
N GLU A 737 -46.39 -0.23 -26.90
CA GLU A 737 -47.57 -0.96 -26.38
C GLU A 737 -47.22 -1.90 -25.23
N TRP A 738 -46.00 -2.46 -25.24
CA TRP A 738 -45.53 -3.41 -24.22
C TRP A 738 -44.58 -2.79 -23.20
N SER A 739 -44.28 -1.49 -23.30
CA SER A 739 -43.32 -0.82 -22.43
C SER A 739 -44.00 -0.19 -21.22
N ASP A 740 -43.54 -0.53 -20.01
CA ASP A 740 -43.95 0.13 -18.76
C ASP A 740 -42.96 1.23 -18.34
N ILE A 741 -41.92 1.46 -19.16
CA ILE A 741 -40.77 2.33 -18.85
C ILE A 741 -41.16 3.81 -18.79
N ALA A 742 -42.14 4.25 -19.59
CA ALA A 742 -42.51 5.66 -19.75
C ALA A 742 -42.99 6.34 -18.46
N ASN A 743 -43.29 5.57 -17.40
CA ASN A 743 -43.79 6.07 -16.12
C ASN A 743 -42.71 6.21 -15.03
N LEU A 744 -41.43 6.01 -15.34
CA LEU A 744 -40.34 6.06 -14.37
C LEU A 744 -39.86 7.51 -14.13
N PRO A 745 -39.64 7.94 -12.86
CA PRO A 745 -39.37 9.33 -12.52
C PRO A 745 -37.92 9.80 -12.77
N PHE A 746 -37.06 9.00 -13.39
CA PHE A 746 -35.64 9.32 -13.63
C PHE A 746 -35.09 8.65 -14.89
N GLU A 747 -33.98 9.18 -15.40
CA GLU A 747 -33.24 8.61 -16.55
C GLU A 747 -32.71 7.20 -16.22
N ILE A 748 -32.92 6.27 -17.15
CA ILE A 748 -32.69 4.83 -16.97
C ILE A 748 -31.42 4.42 -17.69
N CYS A 749 -30.65 3.53 -17.04
CA CYS A 749 -29.62 2.77 -17.75
C CYS A 749 -30.30 1.54 -18.34
N GLU A 750 -30.36 1.50 -19.67
CA GLU A 750 -31.15 0.54 -20.43
C GLU A 750 -30.33 -0.11 -21.54
N LEU A 751 -30.94 -1.02 -22.28
CA LEU A 751 -30.30 -1.58 -23.47
C LEU A 751 -30.38 -0.58 -24.62
N GLY A 752 -29.31 -0.54 -25.41
CA GLY A 752 -29.29 0.18 -26.68
C GLY A 752 -28.28 -0.39 -27.65
N SER A 753 -28.17 0.28 -28.80
CA SER A 753 -27.25 -0.04 -29.87
C SER A 753 -26.51 1.20 -30.37
N THR A 754 -25.26 1.01 -30.78
CA THR A 754 -24.47 2.02 -31.51
C THR A 754 -24.80 2.03 -33.01
N ARG A 755 -25.66 1.11 -33.46
CA ARG A 755 -26.11 1.02 -34.86
C ARG A 755 -27.53 1.54 -34.98
N LYS A 756 -27.76 2.39 -35.98
CA LYS A 756 -29.10 2.79 -36.41
C LYS A 756 -29.91 1.57 -36.83
N LYS A 757 -31.22 1.62 -36.62
CA LYS A 757 -32.16 0.67 -37.22
C LYS A 757 -32.02 0.67 -38.73
N PHE A 758 -32.33 -0.45 -39.37
CA PHE A 758 -32.34 -0.52 -40.83
C PHE A 758 -33.25 0.58 -41.42
N SER A 759 -34.41 0.80 -40.80
CA SER A 759 -35.38 1.85 -41.14
C SER A 759 -34.86 3.29 -41.04
N GLN A 760 -33.77 3.53 -40.30
CA GLN A 760 -33.13 4.84 -40.15
C GLN A 760 -31.77 4.94 -40.88
N SER A 761 -31.34 3.86 -41.52
CA SER A 761 -30.12 3.82 -42.31
C SER A 761 -30.35 4.41 -43.72
N HIS A 762 -29.28 4.87 -44.38
CA HIS A 762 -29.33 5.30 -45.78
C HIS A 762 -29.64 4.16 -46.76
N TYR A 763 -29.73 2.92 -46.27
CA TYR A 763 -30.17 1.74 -47.00
C TYR A 763 -31.70 1.51 -46.92
N ASN A 764 -32.47 2.38 -46.25
CA ASN A 764 -33.94 2.38 -46.26
C ASN A 764 -34.53 2.89 -47.60
N CYS A 765 -33.94 2.47 -48.72
CA CYS A 765 -34.55 2.59 -50.03
C CYS A 765 -35.59 1.50 -50.19
N LYS A 766 -36.68 1.79 -50.89
CA LYS A 766 -37.53 0.71 -51.41
C LYS A 766 -36.74 -0.02 -52.48
N ASP A 767 -36.99 -1.32 -52.63
CA ASP A 767 -36.41 -2.10 -53.72
C ASP A 767 -37.52 -2.60 -54.64
N HIS A 768 -37.17 -2.81 -55.90
CA HIS A 768 -38.10 -3.33 -56.88
C HIS A 768 -38.57 -4.72 -56.48
N VAL A 769 -39.85 -5.02 -56.67
CA VAL A 769 -40.49 -6.27 -56.23
C VAL A 769 -39.76 -7.55 -56.68
N THR A 770 -39.09 -7.51 -57.84
CA THR A 770 -38.33 -8.64 -58.41
C THR A 770 -36.88 -8.75 -57.94
N SER A 771 -36.44 -7.88 -57.03
CA SER A 771 -35.06 -7.91 -56.51
C SER A 771 -34.80 -9.20 -55.75
N GLN A 772 -33.56 -9.72 -55.81
CA GLN A 772 -33.15 -10.97 -55.14
C GLN A 772 -32.81 -10.74 -53.65
N VAL A 773 -33.49 -9.79 -53.00
CA VAL A 773 -33.31 -9.43 -51.60
C VAL A 773 -34.46 -9.97 -50.75
N SER A 774 -34.20 -10.21 -49.46
CA SER A 774 -35.28 -10.48 -48.51
C SER A 774 -35.90 -9.15 -48.09
N PHE A 775 -37.20 -8.96 -48.37
CA PHE A 775 -37.97 -7.83 -47.85
C PHE A 775 -38.26 -7.91 -46.34
N ILE A 776 -37.86 -9.01 -45.70
CA ILE A 776 -37.88 -9.19 -44.24
C ILE A 776 -36.42 -9.15 -43.77
N VAL A 777 -36.08 -8.16 -42.94
CA VAL A 777 -34.73 -7.97 -42.39
C VAL A 777 -34.73 -8.21 -40.88
N THR A 778 -33.64 -8.77 -40.38
CA THR A 778 -33.44 -8.98 -38.93
C THR A 778 -33.31 -7.63 -38.22
N HIS A 779 -33.67 -7.61 -36.94
CA HIS A 779 -33.50 -6.42 -36.13
C HIS A 779 -32.01 -6.17 -35.86
N ASP A 780 -31.51 -4.99 -36.22
CA ASP A 780 -30.06 -4.68 -36.17
C ASP A 780 -29.59 -4.08 -34.84
N PHE A 781 -30.51 -3.75 -33.93
CA PHE A 781 -30.12 -3.31 -32.59
C PHE A 781 -29.41 -4.43 -31.83
N LYS A 782 -28.24 -4.08 -31.34
CA LYS A 782 -27.57 -4.82 -30.29
C LYS A 782 -28.29 -4.63 -28.95
N THR A 783 -28.01 -5.54 -28.01
CA THR A 783 -28.45 -5.43 -26.62
C THR A 783 -27.25 -5.16 -25.73
N GLU A 784 -26.68 -3.96 -25.85
CA GLU A 784 -25.56 -3.50 -25.02
C GLU A 784 -26.08 -2.48 -24.00
N LEU A 785 -25.56 -2.48 -22.77
CA LEU A 785 -25.97 -1.51 -21.76
C LEU A 785 -25.53 -0.10 -22.18
N MET A 786 -26.45 0.86 -22.14
CA MET A 786 -26.22 2.25 -22.48
C MET A 786 -26.71 3.18 -21.38
N GLY A 787 -26.05 4.32 -21.25
CA GLY A 787 -26.43 5.39 -20.32
C GLY A 787 -26.44 6.76 -20.97
N SER A 788 -26.46 7.80 -20.13
CA SER A 788 -26.44 9.21 -20.55
C SER A 788 -25.26 9.54 -21.47
N GLY A 789 -24.13 8.84 -21.30
CA GLY A 789 -22.88 9.06 -22.03
C GLY A 789 -22.61 8.14 -23.22
N GLY A 790 -23.46 7.15 -23.54
CA GLY A 790 -23.25 6.19 -24.64
C GLY A 790 -23.03 4.74 -24.20
N LEU A 791 -22.16 4.00 -24.89
CA LEU A 791 -21.92 2.55 -24.69
C LEU A 791 -21.13 2.25 -23.40
N ALA A 792 -21.59 1.30 -22.59
CA ALA A 792 -20.89 0.87 -21.38
C ALA A 792 -19.59 0.09 -21.66
N LYS A 793 -18.55 0.33 -20.86
CA LYS A 793 -17.24 -0.33 -20.97
C LYS A 793 -17.15 -1.66 -20.25
N ASP A 794 -16.46 -2.63 -20.86
CA ASP A 794 -16.18 -3.94 -20.27
C ASP A 794 -15.01 -3.92 -19.25
N ASP A 795 -14.15 -2.89 -19.29
CA ASP A 795 -12.92 -2.79 -18.50
C ASP A 795 -12.96 -1.69 -17.42
N PHE A 796 -14.15 -1.23 -17.04
CA PHE A 796 -14.32 -0.23 -16.00
C PHE A 796 -13.66 -0.66 -14.67
N GLN A 797 -12.96 0.28 -14.04
CA GLN A 797 -12.37 0.11 -12.72
C GLN A 797 -12.91 1.18 -11.75
N TRP A 798 -13.07 0.81 -10.48
CA TRP A 798 -13.51 1.72 -9.42
C TRP A 798 -12.39 2.66 -8.95
N ASN A 799 -11.69 3.29 -9.90
CA ASN A 799 -10.65 4.26 -9.61
C ASN A 799 -11.30 5.59 -9.23
N ILE A 800 -11.05 6.06 -8.02
CA ILE A 800 -11.68 7.28 -7.49
C ILE A 800 -10.99 8.53 -8.00
N LYS A 801 -11.76 9.61 -8.17
CA LYS A 801 -11.24 10.95 -8.46
C LYS A 801 -10.20 11.35 -7.40
N PRO A 802 -8.93 11.62 -7.78
CA PRO A 802 -7.84 11.84 -6.82
C PRO A 802 -8.13 12.93 -5.78
N ASN A 803 -8.80 14.00 -6.20
CA ASN A 803 -9.12 15.16 -5.36
C ASN A 803 -10.06 14.85 -4.18
N LEU A 804 -10.82 13.74 -4.23
CA LEU A 804 -11.75 13.39 -3.15
C LEU A 804 -11.02 12.95 -1.87
N PHE A 805 -9.85 12.32 -2.02
CA PHE A 805 -9.10 11.71 -0.90
C PHE A 805 -7.63 12.12 -0.89
N SER A 806 -7.26 13.18 -1.59
CA SER A 806 -5.92 13.74 -1.55
C SER A 806 -5.85 14.98 -0.67
N VAL A 807 -4.82 15.05 0.15
CA VAL A 807 -4.33 16.31 0.71
C VAL A 807 -3.56 17.03 -0.38
N GLU A 808 -4.04 18.23 -0.73
CA GLU A 808 -3.32 19.19 -1.55
C GLU A 808 -2.63 20.21 -0.65
N LEU A 809 -1.35 20.43 -0.92
CA LEU A 809 -0.51 21.42 -0.25
C LEU A 809 -0.32 22.63 -1.19
N ASP A 810 -0.24 23.82 -0.58
CA ASP A 810 0.09 25.05 -1.29
C ASP A 810 1.38 24.86 -2.11
N ALA A 811 1.41 25.41 -3.33
CA ALA A 811 2.58 25.34 -4.20
C ALA A 811 3.85 25.93 -3.56
N LYS A 812 3.70 26.87 -2.62
CA LYS A 812 4.79 27.47 -1.84
C LYS A 812 5.12 26.70 -0.56
N SER A 813 4.39 25.64 -0.26
CA SER A 813 4.63 24.86 0.95
C SER A 813 6.04 24.26 0.90
N PRO A 814 6.80 24.32 2.02
CA PRO A 814 8.10 23.67 2.09
C PRO A 814 7.99 22.13 2.00
N TYR A 815 6.79 21.55 2.22
CA TYR A 815 6.55 20.12 2.07
C TYR A 815 5.99 19.72 0.70
N LYS A 816 5.92 20.63 -0.28
CA LYS A 816 5.28 20.34 -1.58
C LYS A 816 5.86 19.10 -2.27
N ASN A 817 7.18 18.89 -2.18
CA ASN A 817 7.85 17.71 -2.74
C ASN A 817 7.45 16.39 -2.05
N LEU A 818 6.82 16.46 -0.87
CA LEU A 818 6.31 15.31 -0.12
C LEU A 818 4.82 15.05 -0.31
N GLU A 819 4.09 15.93 -1.01
CA GLU A 819 2.63 15.86 -1.16
C GLU A 819 2.12 14.49 -1.62
N LYS A 820 2.76 13.91 -2.66
CA LYS A 820 2.36 12.58 -3.16
C LYS A 820 2.41 11.50 -2.07
N PHE A 821 3.37 11.59 -1.15
CA PHE A 821 3.56 10.60 -0.08
C PHE A 821 2.59 10.78 1.08
N PHE A 822 1.92 11.94 1.19
CA PHE A 822 0.85 12.13 2.17
C PHE A 822 -0.37 11.28 1.77
N ASN A 823 -0.54 11.07 0.47
CA ASN A 823 -1.74 10.47 -0.11
C ASN A 823 -1.62 8.96 -0.40
N ILE A 824 -0.40 8.40 -0.42
CA ILE A 824 -0.18 6.97 -0.71
C ILE A 824 0.42 6.21 0.47
N PHE A 825 0.29 4.87 0.43
CA PHE A 825 0.79 3.94 1.46
C PHE A 825 1.89 2.99 0.95
N SER A 826 2.07 2.93 -0.37
CA SER A 826 2.83 1.91 -1.10
C SER A 826 4.30 2.25 -1.32
N HIS A 827 4.74 3.46 -0.96
CA HIS A 827 6.14 3.87 -1.08
C HIS A 827 7.02 3.23 -0.01
N CYS A 828 8.34 3.32 -0.19
CA CYS A 828 9.32 2.92 0.83
C CYS A 828 10.03 4.12 1.46
N GLU A 829 10.67 3.91 2.62
CA GLU A 829 11.45 4.95 3.29
C GLU A 829 12.61 5.44 2.41
N ASN A 830 13.18 4.56 1.59
CA ASN A 830 14.29 4.87 0.70
C ASN A 830 13.90 5.88 -0.39
N GLU A 831 12.65 5.86 -0.87
CA GLU A 831 12.15 6.87 -1.82
C GLU A 831 12.18 8.28 -1.21
N ILE A 832 11.84 8.40 0.07
CA ILE A 832 11.89 9.70 0.77
C ILE A 832 13.34 10.14 0.99
N ILE A 833 14.20 9.20 1.38
CA ILE A 833 15.63 9.48 1.61
C ILE A 833 16.29 9.94 0.30
N ALA A 834 15.93 9.35 -0.84
CA ALA A 834 16.43 9.75 -2.15
C ALA A 834 16.03 11.18 -2.54
N LEU A 835 14.91 11.69 -2.02
CA LEU A 835 14.40 13.03 -2.29
C LEU A 835 14.91 14.09 -1.31
N LYS A 836 15.78 13.74 -0.36
CA LYS A 836 16.34 14.72 0.60
C LYS A 836 17.09 15.87 -0.06
N SER A 837 17.69 15.65 -1.23
CA SER A 837 18.33 16.72 -2.01
C SER A 837 17.34 17.74 -2.56
N GLU A 838 16.07 17.36 -2.65
CA GLU A 838 14.97 18.22 -3.09
C GLU A 838 14.25 18.85 -1.89
N ALA A 839 14.71 18.64 -0.65
CA ALA A 839 14.10 19.25 0.51
C ALA A 839 14.22 20.79 0.46
N SER A 840 13.14 21.48 0.80
CA SER A 840 13.17 22.94 0.96
C SER A 840 14.18 23.35 2.03
N GLU A 841 14.87 24.47 1.81
CA GLU A 841 15.80 25.07 2.78
C GLU A 841 15.10 25.44 4.11
N ASP A 842 13.77 25.61 4.09
CA ASP A 842 12.94 25.87 5.26
C ASP A 842 12.72 24.62 6.14
N LEU A 843 13.21 23.44 5.73
CA LEU A 843 13.07 22.18 6.46
C LEU A 843 14.43 21.63 6.89
N SER A 844 14.48 21.08 8.10
CA SER A 844 15.59 20.19 8.44
C SER A 844 15.46 18.88 7.66
N LEU A 845 16.59 18.28 7.27
CA LEU A 845 16.58 16.97 6.58
C LEU A 845 15.94 15.86 7.43
N ILE A 846 16.02 15.98 8.76
CA ILE A 846 15.36 15.05 9.70
C ILE A 846 13.85 15.22 9.60
N GLU A 847 13.35 16.45 9.64
CA GLU A 847 11.93 16.74 9.54
C GLU A 847 11.35 16.32 8.19
N PHE A 848 12.07 16.60 7.09
CA PHE A 848 11.69 16.14 5.75
C PHE A 848 11.56 14.61 5.69
N GLU A 849 12.56 13.90 6.22
CA GLU A 849 12.54 12.43 6.28
C GLU A 849 11.38 11.93 7.13
N LYS A 850 11.18 12.45 8.33
CA LYS A 850 10.11 11.99 9.24
C LYS A 850 8.72 12.26 8.68
N ALA A 851 8.51 13.42 8.05
CA ALA A 851 7.26 13.74 7.40
C ALA A 851 6.97 12.77 6.23
N GLY A 852 7.94 12.54 5.34
CA GLY A 852 7.75 11.65 4.19
C GLY A 852 7.63 10.16 4.56
N THR A 853 8.30 9.73 5.63
CA THR A 853 8.31 8.32 6.10
C THR A 853 7.19 7.98 7.09
N LEU A 854 6.26 8.91 7.35
CA LEU A 854 5.15 8.65 8.26
C LEU A 854 4.15 7.64 7.69
N ARG A 855 3.91 7.71 6.38
CA ARG A 855 2.85 7.04 5.63
C ARG A 855 3.14 5.62 5.06
N PRO A 856 4.38 5.19 4.76
CA PRO A 856 4.62 3.89 4.14
C PRO A 856 4.33 2.75 5.11
N GLY A 857 3.49 1.78 4.71
CA GLY A 857 3.11 0.64 5.57
C GLY A 857 2.13 1.01 6.70
N ALA A 858 0.84 0.78 6.46
CA ALA A 858 -0.29 1.21 7.29
C ALA A 858 -0.18 0.83 8.79
N ARG A 859 0.39 -0.33 9.11
CA ARG A 859 0.56 -0.81 10.50
C ARG A 859 1.59 -0.03 11.32
N HIS A 860 2.57 0.60 10.67
CA HIS A 860 3.68 1.27 11.35
C HIS A 860 3.43 2.76 11.56
N GLN A 861 2.43 3.34 10.90
CA GLN A 861 2.22 4.79 10.88
C GLN A 861 2.00 5.38 12.28
N LEU A 862 1.15 4.77 13.10
CA LEU A 862 0.86 5.26 14.47
C LEU A 862 2.08 5.15 15.38
N ILE A 863 2.88 4.09 15.23
CA ILE A 863 4.12 3.89 15.99
C ILE A 863 5.16 4.95 15.59
N ARG A 864 5.30 5.22 14.29
CA ARG A 864 6.19 6.28 13.79
C ARG A 864 5.73 7.67 14.20
N LEU A 865 4.42 7.93 14.18
CA LEU A 865 3.85 9.17 14.70
C LEU A 865 4.19 9.34 16.18
N SER A 866 3.95 8.31 17.00
CA SER A 866 4.31 8.29 18.43
C SER A 866 5.78 8.62 18.65
N SER A 867 6.67 7.97 17.89
CA SER A 867 8.12 8.18 17.97
C SER A 867 8.49 9.62 17.60
N SER A 868 7.93 10.14 16.50
CA SER A 868 8.24 11.48 15.99
C SER A 868 7.75 12.58 16.95
N LEU A 869 6.58 12.37 17.57
CA LEU A 869 6.05 13.25 18.62
C LEU A 869 6.92 13.23 19.89
N ALA A 870 7.42 12.06 20.29
CA ALA A 870 8.28 11.92 21.46
C ALA A 870 9.69 12.51 21.25
N GLN A 871 10.19 12.47 20.02
CA GLN A 871 11.49 13.00 19.63
C GLN A 871 11.45 14.49 19.31
N GLY A 872 10.28 15.02 18.92
CA GLY A 872 10.12 16.42 18.50
C GLY A 872 10.63 16.66 17.08
N ASP A 873 10.67 15.62 16.25
CA ASP A 873 11.28 15.66 14.92
C ASP A 873 10.36 16.27 13.84
N ILE A 874 9.09 16.52 14.16
CA ILE A 874 8.09 17.12 13.27
C ILE A 874 7.52 18.40 13.87
N ALA A 875 7.46 19.48 13.09
CA ALA A 875 6.95 20.77 13.56
C ALA A 875 5.41 20.82 13.50
N LEU A 876 4.76 20.50 14.62
CA LEU A 876 3.28 20.50 14.74
C LEU A 876 2.61 21.87 14.52
N LYS A 877 3.38 22.95 14.45
CA LYS A 877 2.89 24.30 14.16
C LYS A 877 2.55 24.52 12.67
N ARG A 878 2.96 23.60 11.78
CA ARG A 878 2.76 23.72 10.33
C ARG A 878 1.49 23.00 9.91
N ALA A 879 0.65 23.67 9.12
CA ALA A 879 -0.65 23.15 8.69
C ALA A 879 -0.52 21.85 7.90
N GLU A 880 0.56 21.71 7.12
CA GLU A 880 0.83 20.53 6.30
C GLU A 880 1.11 19.29 7.14
N ILE A 881 1.82 19.45 8.26
CA ILE A 881 2.05 18.36 9.23
C ILE A 881 0.74 17.97 9.91
N VAL A 882 -0.15 18.93 10.17
CA VAL A 882 -1.49 18.63 10.68
C VAL A 882 -2.27 17.80 9.65
N SER A 883 -2.26 18.19 8.37
CA SER A 883 -2.91 17.43 7.29
C SER A 883 -2.33 16.02 7.11
N LEU A 884 -1.01 15.87 7.26
CA LEU A 884 -0.33 14.57 7.25
C LEU A 884 -0.75 13.68 8.43
N ILE A 885 -0.86 14.25 9.62
CA ILE A 885 -1.33 13.55 10.81
C ILE A 885 -2.80 13.15 10.64
N SER A 886 -3.66 14.06 10.16
CA SER A 886 -5.05 13.79 9.85
C SER A 886 -5.18 12.64 8.85
N SER A 887 -4.41 12.65 7.76
CA SER A 887 -4.37 11.55 6.80
C SER A 887 -3.93 10.23 7.43
N THR A 888 -2.96 10.29 8.34
CA THR A 888 -2.47 9.13 9.08
C THR A 888 -3.50 8.54 10.05
N ILE A 889 -4.39 9.35 10.62
CA ILE A 889 -5.35 8.91 11.65
C ILE A 889 -6.73 8.58 11.06
N TRP A 890 -7.18 9.39 10.08
CA TRP A 890 -8.54 9.36 9.57
C TRP A 890 -8.72 8.46 8.36
N GLN A 891 -7.71 8.28 7.50
CA GLN A 891 -7.87 7.35 6.37
C GLN A 891 -7.96 5.90 6.85
N ALA A 892 -8.91 5.15 6.29
CA ALA A 892 -9.18 3.76 6.67
C ALA A 892 -7.92 2.88 6.57
N GLY A 893 -7.21 2.96 5.44
CA GLY A 893 -6.01 2.17 5.13
C GLY A 893 -6.31 0.72 4.71
N PRO A 894 -5.37 0.04 4.03
CA PRO A 894 -5.56 -1.29 3.42
C PRO A 894 -5.87 -2.37 4.47
N PRO A 895 -6.53 -3.49 4.09
CA PRO A 895 -6.82 -4.58 5.02
C PRO A 895 -5.54 -5.25 5.54
N SER A 896 -5.64 -5.84 6.74
CA SER A 896 -4.52 -6.53 7.40
C SER A 896 -4.17 -7.87 6.75
N GLN A 897 -5.17 -8.55 6.16
CA GLN A 897 -5.02 -9.79 5.40
C GLN A 897 -5.95 -9.76 4.18
N PRO A 898 -5.70 -10.56 3.11
CA PRO A 898 -6.50 -10.56 1.88
C PRO A 898 -8.00 -10.87 2.04
N ASN A 899 -8.41 -11.43 3.20
CA ASN A 899 -9.80 -11.80 3.50
C ASN A 899 -10.36 -11.08 4.74
N GLU A 900 -9.64 -10.08 5.26
CA GLU A 900 -10.13 -9.23 6.35
C GLU A 900 -10.71 -7.93 5.79
N VAL A 901 -11.71 -7.41 6.47
CA VAL A 901 -12.27 -6.07 6.25
C VAL A 901 -11.18 -5.02 6.51
N LEU A 902 -11.27 -3.84 5.88
CA LEU A 902 -10.40 -2.69 6.15
C LEU A 902 -10.18 -2.48 7.65
N LEU A 903 -8.95 -2.08 7.99
CA LEU A 903 -8.29 -2.00 9.31
C LEU A 903 -9.17 -1.55 10.51
N SER A 904 -10.05 -2.42 11.01
CA SER A 904 -11.14 -1.98 11.91
C SER A 904 -11.20 -2.56 13.31
N VAL A 905 -10.22 -3.35 13.74
CA VAL A 905 -10.16 -3.78 15.16
C VAL A 905 -8.81 -3.45 15.77
N ASP A 906 -7.72 -3.86 15.16
CA ASP A 906 -6.38 -3.62 15.70
C ASP A 906 -6.00 -2.14 15.69
N ARG A 907 -6.42 -1.39 14.68
CA ARG A 907 -6.13 0.05 14.59
C ARG A 907 -7.02 0.88 15.51
N ILE A 908 -8.29 0.47 15.71
CA ILE A 908 -9.17 1.08 16.72
C ILE A 908 -8.60 0.85 18.12
N ARG A 909 -8.21 -0.39 18.46
CA ARG A 909 -7.53 -0.72 19.73
C ARG A 909 -6.20 0.00 19.88
N THR A 910 -5.41 0.08 18.81
CA THR A 910 -4.12 0.80 18.82
C THR A 910 -4.33 2.30 18.98
N MET A 911 -5.37 2.88 18.38
CA MET A 911 -5.75 4.28 18.58
C MET A 911 -6.23 4.51 20.02
N GLU A 912 -7.14 3.68 20.55
CA GLU A 912 -7.58 3.73 21.95
C GLU A 912 -6.38 3.65 22.91
N THR A 913 -5.45 2.73 22.67
CA THR A 913 -4.22 2.56 23.48
C THR A 913 -3.27 3.74 23.33
N PHE A 914 -3.12 4.28 22.11
CA PHE A 914 -2.32 5.48 21.82
C PHE A 914 -2.89 6.72 22.54
N TYR A 915 -4.22 6.89 22.53
CA TYR A 915 -4.90 7.98 23.25
C TYR A 915 -4.73 7.86 24.77
N VAL A 916 -4.90 6.66 25.33
CA VAL A 916 -4.66 6.39 26.77
C VAL A 916 -3.20 6.68 27.16
N GLY A 917 -2.24 6.31 26.30
CA GLY A 917 -0.81 6.59 26.52
C GLY A 917 -0.47 8.08 26.52
N ILE A 918 -1.14 8.90 25.70
CA ILE A 918 -0.95 10.36 25.66
C ILE A 918 -1.55 11.06 26.88
N ASP A 919 -2.70 10.60 27.38
CA ASP A 919 -3.36 11.19 28.55
C ASP A 919 -2.58 10.95 29.85
N SER A 920 -1.85 9.83 29.93
CA SER A 920 -1.09 9.41 31.12
C SER A 920 0.30 10.05 31.30
N SER A 921 0.81 10.85 30.33
CA SER A 921 2.19 11.35 30.34
C SER A 921 2.33 12.85 30.64
N PRO A 922 2.93 13.26 31.77
CA PRO A 922 3.11 14.67 32.15
C PRO A 922 3.95 15.51 31.18
N LYS A 923 4.78 14.88 30.34
CA LYS A 923 5.66 15.55 29.37
C LYS A 923 4.94 16.10 28.14
N PHE A 924 3.69 15.71 27.90
CA PHE A 924 2.96 16.05 26.68
C PHE A 924 1.92 17.17 26.86
N TYR A 925 1.89 17.89 27.98
CA TYR A 925 0.87 18.91 28.29
C TYR A 925 0.66 19.99 27.19
N LYS A 926 1.68 20.35 26.41
CA LYS A 926 1.55 21.27 25.25
C LYS A 926 1.03 20.59 23.98
N THR A 927 1.36 19.31 23.78
CA THR A 927 0.94 18.47 22.66
C THR A 927 -0.45 17.85 22.89
N GLN A 928 -0.87 17.73 24.16
CA GLN A 928 -2.17 17.27 24.60
C GLN A 928 -3.30 18.12 24.03
N ASN A 929 -3.11 19.42 23.75
CA ASN A 929 -4.16 20.25 23.17
C ASN A 929 -4.36 20.00 21.66
N LEU A 930 -3.28 19.74 20.90
CA LEU A 930 -3.37 19.39 19.47
C LEU A 930 -3.90 17.96 19.25
N LEU A 931 -3.53 17.02 20.12
CA LEU A 931 -4.07 15.64 20.10
C LEU A 931 -5.47 15.56 20.74
N ARG A 932 -5.82 16.46 21.67
CA ARG A 932 -7.20 16.65 22.13
C ARG A 932 -8.12 17.14 21.02
N ILE A 933 -7.65 17.98 20.10
CA ILE A 933 -8.44 18.37 18.91
C ILE A 933 -8.78 17.13 18.05
N SER A 934 -7.87 16.16 17.92
CA SER A 934 -8.18 14.87 17.27
C SER A 934 -9.00 13.90 18.15
N ALA A 935 -8.91 14.00 19.48
CA ALA A 935 -9.63 13.16 20.44
C ALA A 935 -11.07 13.64 20.71
N VAL A 936 -11.37 14.92 20.51
CA VAL A 936 -12.74 15.48 20.58
C VAL A 936 -13.62 14.88 19.47
N PHE A 937 -13.05 14.52 18.32
CA PHE A 937 -13.77 13.86 17.20
C PHE A 937 -13.91 12.32 17.33
N CYS A 938 -13.30 11.70 18.34
CA CYS A 938 -13.29 10.25 18.54
C CYS A 938 -13.91 9.80 19.86
N LYS A 939 -14.39 10.71 20.70
CA LYS A 939 -15.12 10.32 21.92
C LYS A 939 -16.49 9.74 21.55
N PRO A 940 -16.86 8.58 22.09
CA PRO A 940 -18.22 8.09 22.00
C PRO A 940 -19.09 9.00 22.87
N HIS A 941 -19.98 9.76 22.24
CA HIS A 941 -21.29 9.96 22.81
C HIS A 941 -22.21 8.94 22.16
#